data_AF-F8MPV5-F1
#
_entry.id   AF-F8MPV5-F1
#
_cell.length_a   1.000
_cell.length_b   1.000
_cell.length_c   1.000
_cell.angle_alpha   90.00
_cell.angle_beta   90.00
_cell.angle_gamma   90.00
#
_symmetry.space_group_name_H-M   'P 1'
#
loop_
_entity.id
_entity.type
_entity.pdbx_description
1 polymer ?
#
loop_
_entity_poly.entity_id
_entity_poly.type
_entity_poly.pdbx_seq_one_letter_code
_entity_poly.pdbx_strand_id
1 'polypeptide(L)'
;MVTPLQVFHRSARAISAREFEDALHSICRPRFPPAFSPRHRHIGCAISGGVDSMALAFLFHRLKQEKTLNASVSPNEQFRVGDNILGKVRAVIVDHGLREGSDEEAQKVAHAIKTKIGDMVDPTIETINWESELGPGVDPKTHPSIEPLARKLRYAAIAGVCLRHNICSLFTGHHEDDQYETILMRMISGRGYRGLQGIPNAVDIPECYDIHNVYQSGYLDDQESTSPFWTRMPTGKRMKKYLKYSLRDQLDPQTLQYEIAYGMRSDGSQYFNEYQRTHRKWGDYPPVPEVDAEDGGIMIYRPLLGFGKDRLIATCEENGIPWFEDHTNADPTFTPRNAIRYLVKHHQLPNALQKPAILQLAARCRARVAAEEAEAGRVLERLYVHDLATTAGTVEAEMPRFRLPGGPRLSRRSSVWRKRRLVHYRTIAAIVIRRLLSLVTPNHNLPTLADLDYSVALLFPELRLPDEKEIPTLQGEPKGYMISGVHLDPLIQPNGSVRWRLSRAPYQAKTPAPTLRLSQSALASRFLKEPSEWAWAGWTKWKLWDGRYWIRLRHRVPCPVRVAPFEAVYQKDFREGLLLGQKVKHKELLASMLKAYAPGRIRYTLPAVYAETDLSGFIQGNESYWPQPPEHLRRAAAGIAEDDHSTPTPETVTTKQLQKHLTKEQIHELLWFYKEWEDEQAASFRDYDEVWEESRYLSNPSTTSPQSHKNQRKLLALPTLGLSLPGIYDWVQCEVRYRKIDGDLLRRGTSWQRFKFWRTRDAGFSLRRRETLLERREWLGLKRREMVGEVPVSVADAFRSD
;
A
#
# COMPACT_ATOMS: atom_id res chain seq x y z
N MET A 1 3.00 -48.62 -22.43
CA MET A 1 3.37 -47.21 -22.59
C MET A 1 4.51 -47.15 -23.60
N VAL A 2 4.23 -46.68 -24.81
CA VAL A 2 5.27 -46.49 -25.83
C VAL A 2 6.08 -45.27 -25.40
N THR A 3 7.32 -45.51 -24.94
CA THR A 3 8.30 -44.46 -24.67
C THR A 3 8.58 -43.70 -25.97
N PRO A 4 8.34 -42.38 -26.05
CA PRO A 4 8.72 -41.63 -27.23
C PRO A 4 10.25 -41.62 -27.33
N LEU A 5 10.77 -42.08 -28.47
CA LEU A 5 12.16 -41.96 -28.84
C LEU A 5 12.57 -40.48 -28.78
N GLN A 6 13.37 -40.11 -27.77
CA GLN A 6 14.03 -38.81 -27.72
C GLN A 6 15.11 -38.78 -28.80
N VAL A 7 14.77 -38.24 -29.96
CA VAL A 7 15.76 -37.83 -30.97
C VAL A 7 16.47 -36.61 -30.43
N PHE A 8 17.73 -36.78 -30.00
CA PHE A 8 18.60 -35.69 -29.57
C PHE A 8 19.03 -34.86 -30.79
N HIS A 9 18.35 -33.76 -31.07
CA HIS A 9 18.96 -32.68 -31.83
C HIS A 9 20.05 -32.03 -30.97
N ARG A 10 21.27 -31.86 -31.51
CA ARG A 10 22.40 -31.21 -30.82
C ARG A 10 22.23 -29.69 -30.68
N SER A 11 21.23 -29.09 -31.33
CA SER A 11 20.88 -27.68 -31.21
C SER A 11 19.72 -27.47 -30.25
N ALA A 12 19.81 -26.44 -29.42
CA ALA A 12 18.70 -26.03 -28.55
C ALA A 12 17.52 -25.61 -29.44
N ARG A 13 16.33 -26.19 -29.19
CA ARG A 13 15.10 -25.86 -29.92
C ARG A 13 14.49 -24.57 -29.36
N ALA A 14 14.00 -23.68 -30.25
CA ALA A 14 13.21 -22.53 -29.85
C ALA A 14 12.03 -22.89 -28.93
N ILE A 15 11.64 -21.93 -28.09
CA ILE A 15 10.52 -22.09 -27.16
C ILE A 15 9.23 -22.00 -27.95
N SER A 16 8.39 -23.03 -27.83
CA SER A 16 7.07 -23.01 -28.45
C SER A 16 6.11 -22.12 -27.65
N ALA A 17 5.13 -21.55 -28.33
CA ALA A 17 4.10 -20.73 -27.69
C ALA A 17 3.35 -21.51 -26.60
N ARG A 18 3.04 -22.79 -26.82
CA ARG A 18 2.37 -23.65 -25.83
C ARG A 18 3.20 -23.88 -24.57
N GLU A 19 4.49 -24.16 -24.69
CA GLU A 19 5.38 -24.27 -23.52
C GLU A 19 5.42 -22.97 -22.71
N PHE A 20 5.42 -21.83 -23.40
CA PHE A 20 5.39 -20.52 -22.74
C PHE A 20 4.03 -20.23 -22.09
N GLU A 21 2.92 -20.66 -22.70
CA GLU A 21 1.57 -20.59 -22.10
C GLU A 21 1.49 -21.41 -20.79
N ASP A 22 1.99 -22.65 -20.79
CA ASP A 22 2.02 -23.50 -19.60
C ASP A 22 2.87 -22.87 -18.48
N ALA A 23 4.03 -22.30 -18.84
CA ALA A 23 4.88 -21.58 -17.90
C ALA A 23 4.17 -20.36 -17.29
N LEU A 24 3.44 -19.58 -18.11
CA LEU A 24 2.65 -18.43 -17.64
C LEU A 24 1.54 -18.86 -16.68
N HIS A 25 0.73 -19.85 -17.04
CA HIS A 25 -0.39 -20.32 -16.20
C HIS A 25 0.08 -20.89 -14.86
N SER A 26 1.25 -21.55 -14.84
CA SER A 26 1.81 -22.10 -13.61
C SER A 26 2.23 -21.03 -12.58
N ILE A 27 2.57 -19.82 -13.06
CA ILE A 27 3.13 -18.72 -12.26
C ILE A 27 2.09 -17.63 -11.97
N CYS A 28 1.28 -17.28 -12.96
CA CYS A 28 0.26 -16.23 -12.89
C CYS A 28 -1.01 -16.75 -12.22
N ARG A 29 -0.91 -17.13 -10.95
CA ARG A 29 -2.09 -17.49 -10.16
C ARG A 29 -3.03 -16.28 -10.04
N PRO A 30 -4.36 -16.49 -10.14
CA PRO A 30 -5.33 -15.42 -9.95
C PRO A 30 -5.14 -14.78 -8.58
N ARG A 31 -5.01 -13.45 -8.54
CA ARG A 31 -4.76 -12.69 -7.30
C ARG A 31 -6.04 -12.64 -6.46
N PHE A 32 -7.18 -12.55 -7.12
CA PHE A 32 -8.48 -12.60 -6.51
C PHE A 32 -9.30 -13.71 -7.17
N PRO A 33 -9.13 -14.98 -6.75
CA PRO A 33 -9.82 -16.12 -7.37
C PRO A 33 -11.33 -15.95 -7.58
N PRO A 34 -12.11 -15.30 -6.68
CA PRO A 34 -13.53 -15.08 -6.91
C PRO A 34 -13.86 -13.81 -7.71
N ALA A 35 -12.90 -12.92 -7.95
CA ALA A 35 -13.13 -11.68 -8.67
C ALA A 35 -12.91 -11.89 -10.17
N PHE A 36 -13.72 -11.23 -10.97
CA PHE A 36 -13.68 -11.34 -12.42
C PHE A 36 -13.39 -9.98 -13.04
N SER A 37 -12.58 -9.95 -14.10
CA SER A 37 -12.45 -8.77 -14.93
C SER A 37 -12.96 -9.04 -16.35
N PRO A 38 -14.01 -8.32 -16.81
CA PRO A 38 -14.45 -8.38 -18.19
C PRO A 38 -13.56 -7.56 -19.14
N ARG A 39 -12.54 -6.87 -18.62
CA ARG A 39 -11.77 -5.88 -19.37
C ARG A 39 -10.41 -6.41 -19.78
N HIS A 40 -9.99 -5.96 -20.96
CA HIS A 40 -8.60 -6.13 -21.38
C HIS A 40 -7.70 -5.26 -20.52
N ARG A 41 -6.59 -5.83 -20.04
CA ARG A 41 -5.55 -5.09 -19.31
C ARG A 41 -4.23 -5.17 -20.05
N HIS A 42 -3.51 -4.06 -20.03
CA HIS A 42 -2.12 -4.05 -20.46
C HIS A 42 -1.25 -4.79 -19.45
N ILE A 43 -0.29 -5.54 -19.97
CA ILE A 43 0.80 -6.10 -19.17
C ILE A 43 2.06 -5.30 -19.46
N GLY A 44 2.95 -5.21 -18.47
CA GLY A 44 4.26 -4.60 -18.64
C GLY A 44 5.30 -5.70 -18.87
N CYS A 45 6.26 -5.47 -19.75
CA CYS A 45 7.47 -6.28 -19.89
C CYS A 45 8.66 -5.36 -19.68
N ALA A 46 9.53 -5.67 -18.72
CA ALA A 46 10.80 -4.94 -18.56
C ALA A 46 11.79 -5.44 -19.62
N ILE A 47 12.21 -4.55 -20.52
CA ILE A 47 13.11 -4.86 -21.63
C ILE A 47 14.42 -4.10 -21.48
N SER A 48 15.52 -4.85 -21.35
CA SER A 48 16.86 -4.28 -21.29
C SER A 48 17.55 -4.22 -22.64
N GLY A 49 17.04 -4.93 -23.66
CA GLY A 49 17.68 -5.06 -24.97
C GLY A 49 18.47 -6.35 -25.17
N GLY A 50 18.80 -7.03 -24.07
CA GLY A 50 19.45 -8.35 -24.11
C GLY A 50 18.52 -9.46 -24.62
N VAL A 51 19.12 -10.56 -25.06
CA VAL A 51 18.44 -11.71 -25.69
C VAL A 51 17.23 -12.21 -24.89
N ASP A 52 17.35 -12.29 -23.56
CA ASP A 52 16.29 -12.83 -22.70
C ASP A 52 15.03 -11.96 -22.70
N SER A 53 15.24 -10.65 -22.71
CA SER A 53 14.16 -9.67 -22.69
C SER A 53 13.49 -9.50 -24.05
N MET A 54 14.26 -9.63 -25.14
CA MET A 54 13.74 -9.64 -26.51
C MET A 54 12.96 -10.93 -26.81
N ALA A 55 13.47 -12.08 -26.37
CA ALA A 55 12.76 -13.36 -26.46
C ALA A 55 11.42 -13.30 -25.70
N LEU A 56 11.40 -12.73 -24.49
CA LEU A 56 10.17 -12.54 -23.72
C LEU A 56 9.12 -11.73 -24.48
N ALA A 57 9.52 -10.60 -25.06
CA ALA A 57 8.63 -9.73 -25.83
C ALA A 57 8.08 -10.45 -27.07
N PHE A 58 8.93 -11.19 -27.78
CA PHE A 58 8.55 -11.99 -28.93
C PHE A 58 7.58 -13.12 -28.56
N LEU A 59 7.81 -13.84 -27.47
CA LEU A 59 6.94 -14.93 -27.02
C LEU A 59 5.51 -14.45 -26.70
N PHE A 60 5.36 -13.27 -26.09
CA PHE A 60 4.04 -12.66 -25.88
C PHE A 60 3.35 -12.27 -27.19
N HIS A 61 4.10 -11.78 -28.17
CA HIS A 61 3.56 -11.48 -29.49
C HIS A 61 3.07 -12.76 -30.19
N ARG A 62 3.91 -13.80 -30.22
CA ARG A 62 3.58 -15.09 -30.85
C ARG A 62 2.36 -15.76 -30.23
N LEU A 63 2.27 -15.78 -28.89
CA LEU A 63 1.11 -16.31 -28.17
C LEU A 63 -0.21 -15.69 -28.62
N LYS A 64 -0.23 -14.36 -28.77
CA LYS A 64 -1.45 -13.66 -29.18
C LYS A 64 -1.79 -13.94 -30.63
N GLN A 65 -0.81 -14.02 -31.53
CA GLN A 65 -1.05 -14.36 -32.92
C GLN A 65 -1.73 -15.73 -33.06
N GLU A 66 -1.18 -16.77 -32.41
CA GLU A 66 -1.74 -18.12 -32.46
C GLU A 66 -3.18 -18.19 -31.91
N LYS A 67 -3.46 -17.48 -30.80
CA LYS A 67 -4.83 -17.42 -30.24
C LYS A 67 -5.79 -16.57 -31.09
N THR A 68 -5.31 -15.51 -31.76
CA THR A 68 -6.14 -14.70 -32.66
C THR A 68 -6.54 -15.49 -33.92
N LEU A 69 -5.63 -16.33 -34.43
CA LEU A 69 -5.92 -17.25 -35.53
C LEU A 69 -6.96 -18.32 -35.12
N ASN A 70 -6.82 -18.88 -33.91
CA ASN A 70 -7.71 -19.91 -33.38
C ASN A 70 -9.05 -19.38 -32.83
N ALA A 71 -9.19 -18.07 -32.60
CA ALA A 71 -10.41 -17.43 -32.12
C ALA A 71 -11.62 -17.58 -33.07
N SER A 72 -11.36 -17.93 -34.33
CA SER A 72 -12.39 -18.28 -35.33
C SER A 72 -13.21 -19.53 -34.95
N VAL A 73 -12.65 -20.43 -34.12
CA VAL A 73 -13.29 -21.70 -33.70
C VAL A 73 -14.06 -21.53 -32.38
N SER A 74 -13.75 -20.52 -31.58
CA SER A 74 -14.48 -20.19 -30.35
C SER A 74 -14.33 -18.70 -30.00
N PRO A 75 -15.34 -17.87 -30.32
CA PRO A 75 -15.33 -16.42 -30.05
C PRO A 75 -15.21 -16.02 -28.57
N ASN A 76 -15.28 -16.98 -27.65
CA ASN A 76 -15.37 -16.77 -26.21
C ASN A 76 -14.07 -17.04 -25.43
N GLU A 77 -13.00 -17.51 -26.08
CA GLU A 77 -11.75 -17.92 -25.39
C GLU A 77 -10.65 -16.86 -25.55
N GLN A 78 -10.85 -15.71 -24.90
CA GLN A 78 -9.85 -14.65 -24.88
C GLN A 78 -8.65 -15.05 -24.01
N PHE A 79 -7.42 -14.87 -24.51
CA PHE A 79 -6.19 -15.22 -23.77
C PHE A 79 -6.08 -14.41 -22.48
N ARG A 80 -5.89 -15.13 -21.36
CA ARG A 80 -5.81 -14.55 -20.02
C ARG A 80 -4.42 -14.71 -19.43
N VAL A 81 -4.02 -13.68 -18.70
CA VAL A 81 -2.82 -13.65 -17.88
C VAL A 81 -3.28 -13.40 -16.44
N GLY A 82 -3.34 -14.48 -15.64
CA GLY A 82 -4.01 -14.48 -14.34
C GLY A 82 -5.51 -14.18 -14.49
N ASP A 83 -6.01 -13.17 -13.78
CA ASP A 83 -7.43 -12.75 -13.81
C ASP A 83 -7.79 -11.88 -15.02
N ASN A 84 -6.80 -11.48 -15.83
CA ASN A 84 -6.95 -10.39 -16.79
C ASN A 84 -6.92 -10.90 -18.22
N ILE A 85 -7.85 -10.43 -19.05
CA ILE A 85 -7.77 -10.64 -20.49
C ILE A 85 -6.62 -9.77 -21.03
N LEU A 86 -5.74 -10.36 -21.84
CA LEU A 86 -4.59 -9.63 -22.37
C LEU A 86 -5.02 -8.54 -23.38
N GLY A 87 -4.65 -7.29 -23.10
CA GLY A 87 -4.84 -6.14 -23.98
C GLY A 87 -3.67 -5.96 -24.96
N LYS A 88 -2.81 -4.97 -24.67
CA LYS A 88 -1.49 -4.76 -25.32
C LYS A 88 -0.36 -5.02 -24.34
N VAL A 89 0.83 -5.34 -24.83
CA VAL A 89 2.05 -5.42 -24.02
C VAL A 89 2.74 -4.06 -24.06
N ARG A 90 3.08 -3.51 -22.89
CA ARG A 90 3.92 -2.32 -22.77
C ARG A 90 5.35 -2.76 -22.50
N ALA A 91 6.24 -2.51 -23.44
CA ALA A 91 7.67 -2.74 -23.27
C ALA A 91 8.29 -1.54 -22.54
N VAL A 92 8.74 -1.74 -21.31
CA VAL A 92 9.37 -0.70 -20.50
C VAL A 92 10.88 -0.83 -20.61
N ILE A 93 11.50 0.14 -21.26
CA ILE A 93 12.95 0.25 -21.43
C ILE A 93 13.44 1.34 -20.49
N VAL A 94 14.41 1.01 -19.63
CA VAL A 94 14.98 2.00 -18.71
C VAL A 94 16.38 2.37 -19.18
N ASP A 95 16.54 3.62 -19.56
CA ASP A 95 17.84 4.23 -19.79
C ASP A 95 18.40 4.72 -18.45
N HIS A 96 19.56 4.19 -18.08
CA HIS A 96 20.21 4.49 -16.81
C HIS A 96 21.17 5.68 -16.89
N GLY A 97 21.58 6.13 -18.08
CA GLY A 97 22.46 7.30 -18.26
C GLY A 97 23.85 7.21 -17.60
N LEU A 98 24.30 6.01 -17.18
CA LEU A 98 25.59 5.83 -16.49
C LEU A 98 26.76 5.64 -17.46
N ARG A 99 26.49 5.21 -18.69
CA ARG A 99 27.49 4.96 -19.72
C ARG A 99 27.16 5.72 -20.99
N GLU A 100 28.19 5.98 -21.77
CA GLU A 100 28.07 6.56 -23.12
C GLU A 100 27.33 5.57 -24.05
N GLY A 101 26.41 6.07 -24.88
CA GLY A 101 25.59 5.28 -25.80
C GLY A 101 24.49 4.43 -25.14
N SER A 102 24.12 4.69 -23.89
CA SER A 102 22.98 4.01 -23.23
C SER A 102 21.63 4.45 -23.80
N ASP A 103 21.51 5.72 -24.15
CA ASP A 103 20.39 6.33 -24.84
C ASP A 103 20.20 5.78 -26.26
N GLU A 104 21.27 5.68 -27.04
CA GLU A 104 21.24 5.10 -28.38
C GLU A 104 20.79 3.64 -28.36
N GLU A 105 21.26 2.86 -27.38
CA GLU A 105 20.85 1.46 -27.23
C GLU A 105 19.36 1.36 -26.91
N ALA A 106 18.86 2.18 -25.97
CA ALA A 106 17.44 2.22 -25.65
C ALA A 106 16.58 2.55 -26.88
N GLN A 107 17.04 3.49 -27.73
CA GLN A 107 16.38 3.82 -28.99
C GLN A 107 16.42 2.67 -30.01
N LYS A 108 17.58 2.01 -30.17
CA LYS A 108 17.74 0.84 -31.05
C LYS A 108 16.83 -0.32 -30.63
N VAL A 109 16.72 -0.58 -29.33
CA VAL A 109 15.81 -1.59 -28.76
C VAL A 109 14.35 -1.24 -29.05
N ALA A 110 13.93 0.01 -28.81
CA ALA A 110 12.58 0.45 -29.12
C ALA A 110 12.25 0.33 -30.62
N HIS A 111 13.21 0.63 -31.49
CA HIS A 111 13.07 0.47 -32.93
C HIS A 111 12.94 -1.01 -33.34
N ALA A 112 13.76 -1.89 -32.76
CA ALA A 112 13.67 -3.34 -33.01
C ALA A 112 12.31 -3.92 -32.60
N ILE A 113 11.76 -3.50 -31.47
CA ILE A 113 10.43 -3.94 -31.01
C ILE A 113 9.35 -3.51 -32.00
N LYS A 114 9.33 -2.23 -32.40
CA LYS A 114 8.32 -1.71 -33.35
C LYS A 114 8.38 -2.40 -34.71
N THR A 115 9.59 -2.66 -35.22
CA THR A 115 9.78 -3.18 -36.58
C THR A 115 9.66 -4.70 -36.67
N LYS A 116 10.15 -5.46 -35.68
CA LYS A 116 10.27 -6.93 -35.76
C LYS A 116 9.25 -7.69 -34.91
N ILE A 117 8.78 -7.12 -33.80
CA ILE A 117 7.83 -7.77 -32.89
C ILE A 117 6.39 -7.27 -33.14
N GLY A 118 6.22 -6.09 -33.74
CA GLY A 118 4.93 -5.59 -34.22
C GLY A 118 4.04 -4.89 -33.17
N ASP A 119 2.90 -4.36 -33.63
CA ASP A 119 2.05 -3.36 -32.95
C ASP A 119 1.43 -3.80 -31.60
N MET A 120 1.55 -5.08 -31.26
CA MET A 120 1.08 -5.62 -29.98
C MET A 120 1.96 -5.16 -28.81
N VAL A 121 3.24 -4.95 -29.06
CA VAL A 121 4.23 -4.55 -28.06
C VAL A 121 4.58 -3.08 -28.29
N ASP A 122 4.13 -2.21 -27.40
CA ASP A 122 4.40 -0.77 -27.49
C ASP A 122 5.57 -0.39 -26.57
N PRO A 123 6.73 0.04 -27.11
CA PRO A 123 7.87 0.41 -26.31
C PRO A 123 7.73 1.83 -25.71
N THR A 124 8.14 1.96 -24.45
CA THR A 124 8.22 3.21 -23.69
C THR A 124 9.60 3.27 -23.07
N ILE A 125 10.34 4.34 -23.36
CA ILE A 125 11.67 4.60 -22.81
C ILE A 125 11.52 5.56 -21.64
N GLU A 126 12.12 5.21 -20.50
CA GLU A 126 12.22 6.10 -19.34
C GLU A 126 13.68 6.28 -18.96
N THR A 127 14.11 7.54 -18.87
CA THR A 127 15.45 7.88 -18.41
C THR A 127 15.43 8.14 -16.90
N ILE A 128 16.43 7.63 -16.18
CA ILE A 128 16.58 7.86 -14.75
C ILE A 128 17.01 9.32 -14.51
N ASN A 129 16.24 10.04 -13.69
CA ASN A 129 16.61 11.39 -13.25
C ASN A 129 17.47 11.32 -11.97
N TRP A 130 18.79 11.34 -12.15
CA TRP A 130 19.75 11.30 -11.05
C TRP A 130 19.77 12.56 -10.18
N GLU A 131 19.57 13.74 -10.79
CA GLU A 131 19.60 15.04 -10.11
C GLU A 131 18.53 15.13 -9.02
N SER A 132 17.36 14.51 -9.26
CA SER A 132 16.25 14.51 -8.30
C SER A 132 16.56 13.77 -6.99
N GLU A 133 17.52 12.84 -6.98
CA GLU A 133 17.83 11.98 -5.83
C GLU A 133 19.18 12.32 -5.17
N LEU A 134 20.19 12.71 -5.96
CA LEU A 134 21.51 13.08 -5.46
C LEU A 134 21.68 14.60 -5.23
N GLY A 135 20.75 15.41 -5.73
CA GLY A 135 20.86 16.86 -5.76
C GLY A 135 21.58 17.38 -7.01
N PRO A 136 21.44 18.68 -7.31
CA PRO A 136 22.05 19.28 -8.50
C PRO A 136 23.58 19.24 -8.42
N GLY A 137 24.24 18.83 -9.51
CA GLY A 137 25.71 18.90 -9.67
C GLY A 137 26.51 17.72 -9.08
N VAL A 138 25.87 16.70 -8.50
CA VAL A 138 26.54 15.50 -7.99
C VAL A 138 26.63 14.43 -9.08
N ASP A 139 27.84 14.03 -9.47
CA ASP A 139 28.04 12.94 -10.44
C ASP A 139 27.65 11.58 -9.82
N PRO A 140 26.66 10.86 -10.39
CA PRO A 140 26.23 9.55 -9.90
C PRO A 140 27.36 8.54 -9.74
N LYS A 141 28.39 8.59 -10.60
CA LYS A 141 29.51 7.63 -10.62
C LYS A 141 30.36 7.67 -9.35
N THR A 142 30.35 8.80 -8.65
CA THR A 142 31.15 9.01 -7.43
C THR A 142 30.48 8.45 -6.17
N HIS A 143 29.21 8.05 -6.25
CA HIS A 143 28.46 7.63 -5.08
C HIS A 143 28.79 6.18 -4.66
N PRO A 144 29.21 5.92 -3.40
CA PRO A 144 29.66 4.59 -2.96
C PRO A 144 28.57 3.52 -2.95
N SER A 145 27.29 3.91 -3.03
CA SER A 145 26.13 3.00 -3.13
C SER A 145 25.36 3.17 -4.44
N ILE A 146 26.06 3.41 -5.55
CA ILE A 146 25.42 3.60 -6.87
C ILE A 146 24.59 2.40 -7.30
N GLU A 147 25.06 1.16 -7.11
CA GLU A 147 24.35 -0.04 -7.59
C GLU A 147 22.99 -0.27 -6.88
N PRO A 148 22.90 -0.25 -5.53
CA PRO A 148 21.61 -0.29 -4.84
C PRO A 148 20.70 0.87 -5.23
N LEU A 149 21.25 2.08 -5.42
CA LEU A 149 20.49 3.26 -5.81
C LEU A 149 19.95 3.13 -7.24
N ALA A 150 20.78 2.75 -8.22
CA ALA A 150 20.37 2.52 -9.61
C ALA A 150 19.30 1.42 -9.67
N ARG A 151 19.42 0.37 -8.85
CA ARG A 151 18.41 -0.68 -8.73
C ARG A 151 17.08 -0.12 -8.24
N LYS A 152 17.08 0.70 -7.18
CA LYS A 152 15.88 1.38 -6.65
C LYS A 152 15.24 2.27 -7.72
N LEU A 153 16.03 3.13 -8.36
CA LEU A 153 15.54 4.08 -9.37
C LEU A 153 15.02 3.38 -10.63
N ARG A 154 15.65 2.29 -11.05
CA ARG A 154 15.15 1.47 -12.16
C ARG A 154 13.77 0.90 -11.85
N TYR A 155 13.55 0.33 -10.66
CA TYR A 155 12.22 -0.16 -10.30
C TYR A 155 11.21 0.97 -10.13
N ALA A 156 11.62 2.13 -9.61
CA ALA A 156 10.76 3.31 -9.51
C ALA A 156 10.34 3.83 -10.89
N ALA A 157 11.24 3.88 -11.87
CA ALA A 157 10.94 4.24 -13.25
C ALA A 157 9.94 3.27 -13.89
N ILE A 158 10.19 1.96 -13.74
CA ILE A 158 9.27 0.92 -14.23
C ILE A 158 7.90 1.02 -13.55
N ALA A 159 7.88 1.25 -12.24
CA ALA A 159 6.66 1.47 -11.47
C ALA A 159 5.88 2.68 -11.97
N GLY A 160 6.55 3.79 -12.28
CA GLY A 160 5.95 5.00 -12.84
C GLY A 160 5.24 4.75 -14.16
N VAL A 161 5.86 4.00 -15.08
CA VAL A 161 5.22 3.61 -16.36
C VAL A 161 4.03 2.70 -16.13
N CYS A 162 4.19 1.72 -15.23
CA CYS A 162 3.10 0.80 -14.89
C CYS A 162 1.91 1.55 -14.29
N LEU A 163 2.16 2.56 -13.46
CA LEU A 163 1.12 3.41 -12.87
C LEU A 163 0.38 4.21 -13.94
N ARG A 164 1.09 4.89 -14.85
CA ARG A 164 0.50 5.68 -15.94
C ARG A 164 -0.36 4.84 -16.90
N HIS A 165 -0.01 3.57 -17.10
CA HIS A 165 -0.73 2.66 -17.98
C HIS A 165 -1.64 1.66 -17.25
N ASN A 166 -1.84 1.84 -15.94
CA ASN A 166 -2.67 0.98 -15.10
C ASN A 166 -2.31 -0.53 -15.21
N ILE A 167 -1.02 -0.84 -15.26
CA ILE A 167 -0.46 -2.19 -15.36
C ILE A 167 -0.32 -2.77 -13.94
N CYS A 168 -0.83 -3.98 -13.71
CA CYS A 168 -0.65 -4.71 -12.45
C CYS A 168 0.25 -5.95 -12.58
N SER A 169 0.58 -6.36 -13.80
CA SER A 169 1.38 -7.56 -14.09
C SER A 169 2.59 -7.15 -14.92
N LEU A 170 3.76 -7.21 -14.29
CA LEU A 170 5.05 -6.87 -14.87
C LEU A 170 5.84 -8.15 -15.09
N PHE A 171 6.32 -8.38 -16.31
CA PHE A 171 7.11 -9.55 -16.67
C PHE A 171 8.58 -9.17 -16.82
N THR A 172 9.47 -10.05 -16.39
CA THR A 172 10.93 -9.85 -16.53
C THR A 172 11.57 -11.09 -17.13
N GLY A 173 12.63 -10.89 -17.92
CA GLY A 173 13.32 -11.95 -18.65
C GLY A 173 14.26 -12.82 -17.82
N HIS A 174 14.06 -12.94 -16.49
CA HIS A 174 14.94 -13.79 -15.67
C HIS A 174 14.78 -15.26 -16.08
N HIS A 175 15.90 -15.94 -16.27
CA HIS A 175 15.93 -17.30 -16.81
C HIS A 175 16.61 -18.32 -15.88
N GLU A 176 16.81 -19.54 -16.36
CA GLU A 176 17.36 -20.64 -15.55
C GLU A 176 18.81 -20.39 -15.11
N ASP A 177 19.65 -19.72 -15.91
CA ASP A 177 21.05 -19.47 -15.52
C ASP A 177 21.14 -18.35 -14.47
N ASP A 178 20.24 -17.36 -14.53
CA ASP A 178 20.10 -16.36 -13.45
C ASP A 178 19.82 -17.02 -12.10
N GLN A 179 19.03 -18.11 -12.09
CA GLN A 179 18.78 -18.88 -10.86
C GLN A 179 20.07 -19.50 -10.36
N TYR A 180 20.76 -20.22 -11.24
CA TYR A 180 22.01 -20.88 -10.94
C TYR A 180 23.07 -19.93 -10.37
N GLU A 181 23.31 -18.81 -11.04
CA GLU A 181 24.21 -17.74 -10.60
C GLU A 181 23.81 -17.18 -9.24
N THR A 182 22.51 -16.91 -9.05
CA THR A 182 22.00 -16.36 -7.80
C THR A 182 22.18 -17.33 -6.63
N ILE A 183 21.98 -18.63 -6.85
CA ILE A 183 22.13 -19.65 -5.81
C ILE A 183 23.61 -19.80 -5.43
N LEU A 184 24.51 -19.86 -6.42
CA LEU A 184 25.97 -19.92 -6.16
C LEU A 184 26.44 -18.69 -5.40
N MET A 185 26.05 -17.50 -5.83
CA MET A 185 26.38 -16.24 -5.15
C MET A 185 25.91 -16.27 -3.69
N ARG A 186 24.66 -16.68 -3.44
CA ARG A 186 24.12 -16.77 -2.08
C ARG A 186 24.80 -17.84 -1.24
N MET A 187 25.27 -18.93 -1.85
CA MET A 187 26.03 -19.97 -1.17
C MET A 187 27.42 -19.46 -0.74
N ILE A 188 28.12 -18.74 -1.62
CA ILE A 188 29.39 -18.07 -1.32
C ILE A 188 29.20 -17.06 -0.18
N SER A 189 28.08 -16.33 -0.16
CA SER A 189 27.73 -15.41 0.94
C SER A 189 27.26 -16.11 2.24
N GLY A 190 27.34 -17.44 2.35
CA GLY A 190 27.00 -18.18 3.56
C GLY A 190 25.50 -18.21 3.90
N ARG A 191 24.60 -18.03 2.93
CA ARG A 191 23.15 -18.06 3.18
C ARG A 191 22.66 -19.50 3.43
N GLY A 192 21.83 -19.68 4.46
CA GLY A 192 21.18 -20.96 4.75
C GLY A 192 20.08 -21.36 3.76
N TYR A 193 19.42 -22.51 3.96
CA TYR A 193 18.43 -23.07 3.03
C TYR A 193 17.29 -22.12 2.64
N ARG A 194 16.85 -21.22 3.53
CA ARG A 194 15.83 -20.19 3.23
C ARG A 194 16.33 -19.11 2.26
N GLY A 195 17.64 -18.82 2.25
CA GLY A 195 18.26 -17.93 1.27
C GLY A 195 18.54 -18.62 -0.07
N LEU A 196 18.74 -19.94 -0.06
CA LEU A 196 19.03 -20.75 -1.25
C LEU A 196 17.80 -21.15 -2.08
N GLN A 197 16.67 -20.48 -1.90
CA GLN A 197 15.46 -20.70 -2.69
C GLN A 197 15.56 -20.17 -4.14
N GLY A 198 16.61 -19.42 -4.45
CA GLY A 198 16.76 -18.74 -5.74
C GLY A 198 15.87 -17.50 -5.87
N ILE A 199 15.58 -17.10 -7.10
CA ILE A 199 14.70 -15.99 -7.46
C ILE A 199 13.24 -16.50 -7.44
N PRO A 200 12.30 -15.82 -6.75
CA PRO A 200 10.90 -16.26 -6.74
C PRO A 200 10.22 -16.07 -8.10
N ASN A 201 9.27 -16.94 -8.46
CA ASN A 201 8.53 -16.84 -9.72
C ASN A 201 7.61 -15.61 -9.78
N ALA A 202 7.03 -15.24 -8.64
CA ALA A 202 6.14 -14.09 -8.48
C ALA A 202 6.46 -13.35 -7.17
N VAL A 203 6.50 -12.01 -7.20
CA VAL A 203 6.72 -11.16 -6.02
C VAL A 203 6.16 -9.76 -6.26
N ASP A 204 5.77 -9.04 -5.21
CA ASP A 204 5.50 -7.59 -5.32
C ASP A 204 6.74 -6.86 -5.86
N ILE A 205 6.53 -5.76 -6.58
CA ILE A 205 7.63 -4.93 -7.09
C ILE A 205 8.53 -4.45 -5.92
N PRO A 206 9.83 -4.78 -5.93
CA PRO A 206 10.74 -4.42 -4.85
C PRO A 206 11.12 -2.93 -4.94
N GLU A 207 11.61 -2.37 -3.83
CA GLU A 207 12.14 -1.01 -3.72
C GLU A 207 11.13 0.14 -3.98
N CYS A 208 9.85 -0.16 -4.21
CA CYS A 208 8.79 0.83 -4.45
C CYS A 208 7.77 0.89 -3.30
N TYR A 209 8.22 0.70 -2.07
CA TYR A 209 7.37 0.52 -0.88
C TYR A 209 6.49 1.74 -0.53
N ASP A 210 6.86 2.91 -1.02
CA ASP A 210 6.27 4.22 -0.75
C ASP A 210 5.38 4.74 -1.90
N ILE A 211 5.23 3.97 -2.98
CA ILE A 211 4.41 4.35 -4.14
C ILE A 211 3.04 3.68 -4.06
N HIS A 212 1.99 4.48 -3.88
CA HIS A 212 0.59 4.02 -3.89
C HIS A 212 0.18 3.52 -5.28
N ASN A 213 -0.74 2.54 -5.34
CA ASN A 213 -1.13 1.76 -6.53
C ASN A 213 -0.01 0.86 -7.10
N VAL A 214 1.20 0.90 -6.54
CA VAL A 214 2.38 0.14 -7.00
C VAL A 214 2.76 -0.93 -6.00
N TYR A 215 2.88 -0.62 -4.71
CA TYR A 215 3.19 -1.60 -3.68
C TYR A 215 2.00 -1.78 -2.74
N GLN A 216 1.43 -2.99 -2.72
CA GLN A 216 0.43 -3.42 -1.74
C GLN A 216 -0.73 -2.42 -1.55
N SER A 217 -1.17 -1.77 -2.62
CA SER A 217 -2.19 -0.70 -2.58
C SER A 217 -2.91 -0.51 -3.90
N GLY A 218 -4.07 0.16 -3.86
CA GLY A 218 -4.82 0.60 -5.04
C GLY A 218 -6.11 -0.15 -5.34
N TYR A 219 -6.35 -1.26 -4.66
CA TYR A 219 -7.55 -2.07 -4.86
C TYR A 219 -8.83 -1.32 -4.48
N LEU A 220 -8.80 -0.52 -3.42
CA LEU A 220 -9.97 0.22 -2.95
C LEU A 220 -10.40 1.28 -3.95
N ASP A 221 -9.45 2.03 -4.52
CA ASP A 221 -9.72 3.04 -5.57
C ASP A 221 -10.37 2.39 -6.81
N ASP A 222 -9.92 1.19 -7.19
CA ASP A 222 -10.53 0.45 -8.28
C ASP A 222 -11.99 0.10 -7.97
N GLN A 223 -12.30 -0.37 -6.76
CA GLN A 223 -13.66 -0.73 -6.36
C GLN A 223 -14.61 0.48 -6.26
N GLU A 224 -14.08 1.66 -5.89
CA GLU A 224 -14.86 2.91 -5.82
C GLU A 224 -15.12 3.53 -7.20
N SER A 225 -14.37 3.13 -8.23
CA SER A 225 -14.56 3.58 -9.60
C SER A 225 -15.98 3.28 -10.09
N THR A 226 -16.52 4.17 -10.95
CA THR A 226 -17.81 3.94 -11.64
C THR A 226 -17.82 2.63 -12.42
N SER A 227 -16.65 2.16 -12.83
CA SER A 227 -16.48 0.90 -13.50
C SER A 227 -15.22 0.19 -13.01
N PRO A 228 -15.33 -0.60 -11.93
CA PRO A 228 -14.19 -1.27 -11.32
C PRO A 228 -13.60 -2.29 -12.27
N PHE A 229 -12.28 -2.40 -12.29
CA PHE A 229 -11.57 -3.36 -13.11
C PHE A 229 -11.79 -4.79 -12.62
N TRP A 230 -11.72 -5.01 -11.30
CA TRP A 230 -12.13 -6.26 -10.69
C TRP A 230 -13.54 -6.12 -10.13
N THR A 231 -14.45 -7.00 -10.52
CA THR A 231 -15.78 -7.03 -9.89
C THR A 231 -15.99 -8.39 -9.23
N ARG A 232 -16.35 -8.36 -7.95
CA ARG A 232 -16.77 -9.56 -7.21
C ARG A 232 -18.20 -9.99 -7.56
N MET A 233 -18.96 -9.13 -8.24
CA MET A 233 -20.31 -9.41 -8.71
C MET A 233 -20.41 -9.17 -10.23
N PRO A 234 -20.84 -10.17 -11.01
CA PRO A 234 -21.05 -9.98 -12.45
C PRO A 234 -22.21 -9.00 -12.69
N THR A 235 -21.93 -7.87 -13.34
CA THR A 235 -22.88 -6.78 -13.59
C THR A 235 -23.93 -7.11 -14.67
N GLY A 236 -23.83 -8.24 -15.38
CA GLY A 236 -24.75 -8.60 -16.48
C GLY A 236 -25.20 -10.06 -16.52
N LYS A 237 -26.40 -10.32 -17.07
CA LYS A 237 -26.97 -11.68 -17.26
C LYS A 237 -26.05 -12.59 -18.09
N ARG A 238 -25.42 -12.05 -19.14
CA ARG A 238 -24.45 -12.78 -19.98
C ARG A 238 -23.19 -13.16 -19.21
N MET A 239 -22.72 -12.27 -18.33
CA MET A 239 -21.57 -12.52 -17.47
C MET A 239 -21.86 -13.56 -16.40
N LYS A 240 -23.05 -13.52 -15.77
CA LYS A 240 -23.53 -14.57 -14.85
C LYS A 240 -23.55 -15.94 -15.53
N LYS A 241 -24.02 -16.01 -16.78
CA LYS A 241 -24.03 -17.25 -17.59
C LYS A 241 -22.60 -17.73 -17.90
N TYR A 242 -21.70 -16.84 -18.30
CA TYR A 242 -20.28 -17.16 -18.54
C TYR A 242 -19.57 -17.66 -17.27
N LEU A 243 -19.72 -16.96 -16.14
CA LEU A 243 -19.12 -17.37 -14.85
C LEU A 243 -19.63 -18.74 -14.43
N LYS A 244 -20.93 -19.00 -14.61
CA LYS A 244 -21.54 -20.31 -14.34
C LYS A 244 -20.95 -21.44 -15.19
N TYR A 245 -20.60 -21.17 -16.45
CA TYR A 245 -19.93 -22.16 -17.31
C TYR A 245 -18.45 -22.33 -16.95
N SER A 246 -17.71 -21.25 -16.76
CA SER A 246 -16.28 -21.30 -16.41
C SER A 246 -16.02 -21.92 -15.03
N LEU A 247 -16.86 -21.65 -14.03
CA LEU A 247 -16.78 -22.28 -12.71
C LEU A 247 -17.15 -23.77 -12.78
N ARG A 248 -18.09 -24.16 -13.66
CA ARG A 248 -18.44 -25.56 -13.89
C ARG A 248 -17.30 -26.37 -14.49
N ASP A 249 -16.50 -25.75 -15.35
CA ASP A 249 -15.35 -26.39 -16.01
C ASP A 249 -14.15 -26.58 -15.08
N GLN A 250 -14.09 -25.80 -14.00
CA GLN A 250 -13.02 -25.87 -12.97
C GLN A 250 -13.37 -26.79 -11.80
N LEU A 251 -14.58 -27.31 -11.74
CA LEU A 251 -15.03 -28.22 -10.68
C LEU A 251 -14.81 -29.67 -11.13
N ASP A 252 -14.27 -30.49 -10.22
CA ASP A 252 -14.20 -31.94 -10.42
C ASP A 252 -15.63 -32.52 -10.56
N PRO A 253 -15.96 -33.20 -11.68
CA PRO A 253 -17.32 -33.66 -11.98
C PRO A 253 -17.92 -34.58 -10.90
N GLN A 254 -17.09 -35.37 -10.23
CA GLN A 254 -17.51 -36.28 -9.17
C GLN A 254 -17.90 -35.53 -7.90
N THR A 255 -17.12 -34.52 -7.52
CA THR A 255 -17.42 -33.63 -6.38
C THR A 255 -18.72 -32.85 -6.61
N LEU A 256 -18.96 -32.38 -7.83
CA LEU A 256 -20.18 -31.66 -8.20
C LEU A 256 -21.43 -32.56 -8.19
N GLN A 257 -21.32 -33.81 -8.66
CA GLN A 257 -22.41 -34.79 -8.56
C GLN A 257 -22.75 -35.13 -7.11
N TYR A 258 -21.74 -35.21 -6.24
CA TYR A 258 -21.93 -35.46 -4.82
C TYR A 258 -22.65 -34.30 -4.10
N GLU A 259 -22.27 -33.06 -4.40
CA GLU A 259 -22.93 -31.86 -3.84
C GLU A 259 -24.37 -31.66 -4.34
N ILE A 260 -24.64 -32.01 -5.61
CA ILE A 260 -25.99 -31.99 -6.20
C ILE A 260 -26.86 -33.09 -5.60
N ALA A 261 -26.32 -34.30 -5.39
CA ALA A 261 -27.04 -35.42 -4.77
C ALA A 261 -27.42 -35.15 -3.30
N TYR A 262 -26.63 -34.34 -2.58
CA TYR A 262 -26.89 -33.96 -1.19
C TYR A 262 -27.70 -32.66 -1.00
N GLY A 263 -28.22 -32.06 -2.08
CA GLY A 263 -29.24 -31.01 -1.99
C GLY A 263 -28.80 -29.69 -1.34
N MET A 264 -27.50 -29.37 -1.31
CA MET A 264 -27.01 -28.10 -0.75
C MET A 264 -27.43 -26.90 -1.61
N ARG A 265 -28.61 -26.36 -1.33
CA ARG A 265 -29.04 -25.00 -1.71
C ARG A 265 -29.26 -24.20 -0.43
N SER A 266 -28.20 -23.65 0.14
CA SER A 266 -28.33 -22.62 1.18
C SER A 266 -27.77 -21.32 0.63
N ASP A 267 -28.65 -20.33 0.39
CA ASP A 267 -28.30 -19.00 -0.13
C ASP A 267 -27.68 -18.08 0.94
N GLY A 268 -27.09 -18.66 2.00
CA GLY A 268 -26.34 -17.95 3.05
C GLY A 268 -27.11 -16.86 3.83
N SER A 269 -28.38 -16.63 3.51
CA SER A 269 -29.17 -15.48 3.94
C SER A 269 -29.86 -15.69 5.30
N GLN A 270 -29.87 -16.91 5.83
CA GLN A 270 -30.42 -17.20 7.16
C GLN A 270 -29.49 -16.87 8.33
N TYR A 271 -28.19 -16.61 8.09
CA TYR A 271 -27.26 -16.19 9.15
C TYR A 271 -27.17 -14.66 9.33
N PHE A 272 -27.92 -13.89 8.54
CA PHE A 272 -27.77 -12.44 8.46
C PHE A 272 -28.49 -11.68 9.59
N ASN A 273 -29.60 -12.22 10.11
CA ASN A 273 -30.50 -11.46 11.00
C ASN A 273 -30.33 -11.73 12.50
N GLU A 274 -29.45 -12.66 12.89
CA GLU A 274 -29.34 -13.07 14.30
C GLU A 274 -28.12 -12.48 15.02
N TYR A 275 -27.05 -12.13 14.29
CA TYR A 275 -25.81 -11.62 14.91
C TYR A 275 -25.80 -10.11 15.18
N GLN A 276 -26.71 -9.34 14.57
CA GLN A 276 -26.84 -7.90 14.88
C GLN A 276 -27.55 -7.63 16.22
N ARG A 277 -28.08 -8.66 16.88
CA ARG A 277 -28.83 -8.52 18.15
C ARG A 277 -28.05 -8.93 19.40
N THR A 278 -26.87 -9.52 19.25
CA THR A 278 -26.08 -9.99 20.40
C THR A 278 -24.68 -9.42 20.33
N HIS A 279 -24.39 -8.49 21.25
CA HIS A 279 -23.08 -7.88 21.55
C HIS A 279 -22.89 -6.45 21.04
N ARG A 280 -23.37 -5.50 21.85
CA ARG A 280 -22.53 -4.53 22.57
C ARG A 280 -23.44 -3.75 23.52
N LYS A 281 -23.25 -3.93 24.83
CA LYS A 281 -23.57 -2.84 25.77
C LYS A 281 -22.49 -1.79 25.51
N TRP A 282 -22.84 -0.78 24.73
CA TRP A 282 -21.95 0.34 24.47
C TRP A 282 -21.75 1.12 25.77
N GLY A 283 -20.49 1.48 26.09
CA GLY A 283 -20.21 2.51 27.08
C GLY A 283 -20.59 3.90 26.54
N ASP A 284 -20.32 4.96 27.29
CA ASP A 284 -20.73 6.35 26.99
C ASP A 284 -20.10 7.00 25.72
N TYR A 285 -19.38 6.24 24.88
CA TYR A 285 -18.62 6.75 23.72
C TYR A 285 -19.08 6.13 22.38
N PRO A 286 -19.00 6.89 21.27
CA PRO A 286 -19.49 6.44 19.96
C PRO A 286 -18.58 5.39 19.29
N PRO A 287 -19.14 4.46 18.48
CA PRO A 287 -18.36 3.57 17.63
C PRO A 287 -17.56 4.35 16.59
N VAL A 288 -16.25 4.09 16.49
CA VAL A 288 -15.41 4.57 15.38
C VAL A 288 -15.41 3.52 14.28
N PRO A 289 -15.69 3.88 13.01
CA PRO A 289 -15.52 2.96 11.89
C PRO A 289 -14.04 2.59 11.72
N GLU A 290 -13.77 1.32 11.41
CA GLU A 290 -12.41 0.87 11.10
C GLU A 290 -11.89 1.57 9.84
N VAL A 291 -10.58 1.84 9.81
CA VAL A 291 -9.89 2.35 8.62
C VAL A 291 -9.75 1.21 7.62
N ASP A 292 -10.17 1.43 6.38
CA ASP A 292 -10.10 0.43 5.31
C ASP A 292 -8.65 0.06 5.00
N ALA A 293 -8.39 -1.24 4.86
CA ALA A 293 -7.09 -1.75 4.49
C ALA A 293 -6.95 -1.85 2.97
N GLU A 294 -5.89 -1.27 2.44
CA GLU A 294 -5.51 -1.38 1.04
C GLU A 294 -5.15 -2.82 0.65
N ASP A 295 -5.28 -3.13 -0.63
CA ASP A 295 -4.72 -4.35 -1.22
C ASP A 295 -4.30 -4.00 -2.66
N GLY A 296 -3.61 -4.91 -3.33
CA GLY A 296 -3.22 -4.73 -4.73
C GLY A 296 -1.73 -4.41 -4.92
N GLY A 297 -1.43 -3.52 -5.86
CA GLY A 297 -0.08 -3.22 -6.35
C GLY A 297 0.35 -4.02 -7.58
N ILE A 298 1.61 -3.89 -7.98
CA ILE A 298 2.20 -4.51 -9.17
C ILE A 298 2.92 -5.81 -8.76
N MET A 299 2.59 -6.89 -9.45
CA MET A 299 3.31 -8.17 -9.34
C MET A 299 4.35 -8.29 -10.44
N ILE A 300 5.56 -8.68 -10.06
CA ILE A 300 6.59 -9.14 -10.98
C ILE A 300 6.46 -10.65 -11.19
N TYR A 301 6.31 -11.06 -12.44
CA TYR A 301 6.30 -12.44 -12.88
C TYR A 301 7.55 -12.78 -13.70
N ARG A 302 8.03 -14.01 -13.57
CA ARG A 302 9.27 -14.50 -14.21
C ARG A 302 9.03 -15.84 -14.91
N PRO A 303 8.36 -15.84 -16.09
CA PRO A 303 8.02 -17.07 -16.80
C PRO A 303 9.22 -17.83 -17.37
N LEU A 304 10.33 -17.13 -17.62
CA LEU A 304 11.50 -17.73 -18.25
C LEU A 304 12.41 -18.52 -17.30
N LEU A 305 12.11 -18.55 -15.99
CA LEU A 305 12.96 -19.19 -14.98
C LEU A 305 13.21 -20.70 -15.20
N GLY A 306 12.34 -21.37 -15.94
CA GLY A 306 12.47 -22.79 -16.29
C GLY A 306 13.20 -23.05 -17.61
N PHE A 307 13.61 -22.02 -18.34
CA PHE A 307 14.22 -22.14 -19.66
C PHE A 307 15.70 -21.72 -19.62
N GLY A 308 16.56 -22.54 -20.24
CA GLY A 308 17.98 -22.24 -20.40
C GLY A 308 18.23 -21.13 -21.42
N LYS A 309 19.36 -20.41 -21.27
CA LYS A 309 19.73 -19.31 -22.16
C LYS A 309 19.86 -19.74 -23.62
N ASP A 310 20.39 -20.94 -23.87
CA ASP A 310 20.55 -21.49 -25.23
C ASP A 310 19.22 -21.58 -25.99
N ARG A 311 18.12 -21.89 -25.29
CA ARG A 311 16.78 -21.91 -25.89
C ARG A 311 16.26 -20.51 -26.21
N LEU A 312 16.62 -19.51 -25.40
CA LEU A 312 16.25 -18.11 -25.64
C LEU A 312 16.99 -17.56 -26.86
N ILE A 313 18.29 -17.87 -26.98
CA ILE A 313 19.11 -17.55 -28.16
C ILE A 313 18.50 -18.20 -29.41
N ALA A 314 18.25 -19.51 -29.38
CA ALA A 314 17.61 -20.21 -30.49
C ALA A 314 16.25 -19.61 -30.89
N THR A 315 15.46 -19.14 -29.91
CA THR A 315 14.18 -18.47 -30.18
C THR A 315 14.38 -17.14 -30.92
N CYS A 316 15.38 -16.34 -30.56
CA CYS A 316 15.67 -15.10 -31.26
C CYS A 316 16.26 -15.34 -32.66
N GLU A 317 17.20 -16.29 -32.78
CA GLU A 317 17.87 -16.63 -34.05
C GLU A 317 16.89 -17.21 -35.08
N GLU A 318 16.08 -18.20 -34.70
CA GLU A 318 15.10 -18.83 -35.61
C GLU A 318 14.05 -17.83 -36.13
N ASN A 319 13.77 -16.77 -35.38
CA ASN A 319 12.75 -15.77 -35.72
C ASN A 319 13.34 -14.42 -36.17
N GLY A 320 14.66 -14.33 -36.35
CA GLY A 320 15.34 -13.12 -36.84
C GLY A 320 15.17 -11.89 -35.95
N ILE A 321 15.07 -12.08 -34.63
CA ILE A 321 14.91 -11.01 -33.65
C ILE A 321 16.30 -10.50 -33.24
N PRO A 322 16.65 -9.23 -33.48
CA PRO A 322 17.93 -8.67 -33.04
C PRO A 322 17.92 -8.43 -31.53
N TRP A 323 19.08 -8.59 -30.89
CA TRP A 323 19.31 -8.22 -29.51
C TRP A 323 20.63 -7.45 -29.38
N PHE A 324 20.79 -6.74 -28.28
CA PHE A 324 21.95 -5.90 -27.99
C PHE A 324 22.60 -6.41 -26.70
N GLU A 325 23.92 -6.62 -26.74
CA GLU A 325 24.69 -7.06 -25.56
C GLU A 325 25.63 -5.94 -25.12
N ASP A 326 25.51 -5.54 -23.86
CA ASP A 326 26.40 -4.57 -23.24
C ASP A 326 27.82 -5.17 -23.05
N HIS A 327 28.85 -4.44 -23.46
CA HIS A 327 30.26 -4.82 -23.34
C HIS A 327 30.70 -4.99 -21.88
N THR A 328 30.06 -4.29 -20.94
CA THR A 328 30.33 -4.43 -19.49
C THR A 328 29.93 -5.80 -18.94
N ASN A 329 29.03 -6.54 -19.62
CA ASN A 329 28.68 -7.92 -19.25
C ASN A 329 29.83 -8.92 -19.49
N ALA A 330 30.83 -8.55 -20.31
CA ALA A 330 31.99 -9.39 -20.59
C ALA A 330 33.09 -9.24 -19.52
N ASP A 331 33.06 -8.19 -18.70
CA ASP A 331 34.07 -7.95 -17.67
C ASP A 331 33.80 -8.83 -16.43
N PRO A 332 34.72 -9.78 -16.09
CA PRO A 332 34.55 -10.68 -14.95
C PRO A 332 34.71 -9.98 -13.60
N THR A 333 35.39 -8.82 -13.54
CA THR A 333 35.64 -8.07 -12.30
C THR A 333 34.50 -7.14 -11.91
N PHE A 334 33.58 -6.85 -12.84
CA PHE A 334 32.55 -5.84 -12.64
C PHE A 334 31.49 -6.23 -11.60
N THR A 335 31.04 -7.49 -11.59
CA THR A 335 30.09 -7.99 -10.58
C THR A 335 30.43 -9.42 -10.14
N PRO A 336 30.07 -9.83 -8.92
CA PRO A 336 30.21 -11.23 -8.49
C PRO A 336 29.47 -12.20 -9.41
N ARG A 337 28.40 -11.74 -10.06
CA ARG A 337 27.64 -12.51 -11.04
C ARG A 337 28.44 -12.72 -12.33
N ASN A 338 29.10 -11.69 -12.85
CA ASN A 338 29.98 -11.82 -14.02
C ASN A 338 31.17 -12.75 -13.72
N ALA A 339 31.74 -12.66 -12.53
CA ALA A 339 32.79 -13.58 -12.09
C ALA A 339 32.31 -15.04 -12.09
N ILE A 340 31.10 -15.32 -11.58
CA ILE A 340 30.50 -16.67 -11.61
C ILE A 340 30.27 -17.11 -13.06
N ARG A 341 29.74 -16.25 -13.93
CA ARG A 341 29.56 -16.56 -15.36
C ARG A 341 30.88 -16.93 -16.03
N TYR A 342 31.93 -16.15 -15.78
CA TYR A 342 33.27 -16.42 -16.30
C TYR A 342 33.82 -17.75 -15.78
N LEU A 343 33.71 -18.02 -14.48
CA LEU A 343 34.15 -19.29 -13.88
C LEU A 343 33.46 -20.49 -14.52
N VAL A 344 32.13 -20.42 -14.69
CA VAL A 344 31.32 -21.51 -15.25
C VAL A 344 31.63 -21.74 -16.73
N LYS A 345 31.93 -20.66 -17.48
CA LYS A 345 32.24 -20.73 -18.91
C LYS A 345 33.65 -21.26 -19.18
N HIS A 346 34.63 -20.88 -18.37
CA HIS A 346 36.05 -21.18 -18.62
C HIS A 346 36.61 -22.35 -17.80
N HIS A 347 35.93 -22.77 -16.73
CA HIS A 347 36.40 -23.84 -15.85
C HIS A 347 35.37 -24.94 -15.68
N GLN A 348 35.84 -26.19 -15.62
CA GLN A 348 34.98 -27.33 -15.33
C GLN A 348 34.76 -27.45 -13.81
N LEU A 349 33.57 -27.06 -13.36
CA LEU A 349 33.20 -27.18 -11.95
C LEU A 349 32.89 -28.64 -11.57
N PRO A 350 33.15 -29.05 -10.32
CA PRO A 350 32.75 -30.36 -9.80
C PRO A 350 31.23 -30.61 -9.97
N ASN A 351 30.82 -31.87 -10.13
CA ASN A 351 29.41 -32.25 -10.37
C ASN A 351 28.42 -31.64 -9.37
N ALA A 352 28.82 -31.45 -8.12
CA ALA A 352 27.98 -30.84 -7.08
C ALA A 352 27.71 -29.34 -7.30
N LEU A 353 28.61 -28.64 -7.99
CA LEU A 353 28.51 -27.22 -8.30
C LEU A 353 27.96 -26.96 -9.71
N GLN A 354 27.74 -28.00 -10.52
CA GLN A 354 27.15 -27.85 -11.84
C GLN A 354 25.66 -27.49 -11.78
N LYS A 355 25.16 -26.91 -12.88
CA LYS A 355 23.81 -26.39 -13.03
C LYS A 355 22.69 -27.35 -12.55
N PRO A 356 22.65 -28.64 -12.93
CA PRO A 356 21.58 -29.54 -12.50
C PRO A 356 21.53 -29.74 -10.97
N ALA A 357 22.68 -29.91 -10.33
CA ALA A 357 22.77 -30.16 -8.89
C ALA A 357 22.33 -28.95 -8.07
N ILE A 358 22.75 -27.75 -8.50
CA ILE A 358 22.41 -26.48 -7.84
C ILE A 358 20.92 -26.14 -7.99
N LEU A 359 20.33 -26.36 -9.17
CA LEU A 359 18.90 -26.15 -9.37
C LEU A 359 18.05 -27.15 -8.57
N GLN A 360 18.48 -28.42 -8.47
CA GLN A 360 17.85 -29.41 -7.61
C GLN A 360 17.95 -29.03 -6.13
N LEU A 361 19.10 -28.48 -5.69
CA LEU A 361 19.25 -27.95 -4.33
C LEU A 361 18.23 -26.83 -4.06
N ALA A 362 18.11 -25.85 -4.96
CA ALA A 362 17.14 -24.78 -4.79
C ALA A 362 15.69 -25.26 -4.83
N ALA A 363 15.36 -26.25 -5.66
CA ALA A 363 14.04 -26.88 -5.66
C ALA A 363 13.73 -27.56 -4.31
N ARG A 364 14.68 -28.31 -3.73
CA ARG A 364 14.53 -28.90 -2.39
C ARG A 364 14.39 -27.84 -1.29
N CYS A 365 15.17 -26.78 -1.36
CA CYS A 365 15.07 -25.64 -0.43
C CYS A 365 13.69 -24.96 -0.52
N ARG A 366 13.19 -24.67 -1.74
CA ARG A 366 11.84 -24.11 -1.95
C ARG A 366 10.75 -25.04 -1.43
N ALA A 367 10.82 -26.34 -1.71
CA ALA A 367 9.84 -27.31 -1.24
C ALA A 367 9.81 -27.38 0.30
N ARG A 368 10.98 -27.35 0.95
CA ARG A 368 11.09 -27.31 2.41
C ARG A 368 10.46 -26.04 2.99
N VAL A 369 10.79 -24.87 2.43
CA VAL A 369 10.22 -23.59 2.91
C VAL A 369 8.72 -23.55 2.70
N ALA A 370 8.23 -23.99 1.55
CA ALA A 370 6.80 -24.08 1.28
C ALA A 370 6.07 -25.00 2.28
N ALA A 371 6.68 -26.13 2.66
CA ALA A 371 6.13 -27.03 3.67
C ALA A 371 6.09 -26.37 5.07
N GLU A 372 7.15 -25.66 5.47
CA GLU A 372 7.21 -24.93 6.74
C GLU A 372 6.18 -23.77 6.78
N GLU A 373 6.04 -23.01 5.69
CA GLU A 373 5.03 -21.93 5.56
C GLU A 373 3.60 -22.48 5.56
N ALA A 374 3.37 -23.65 4.94
CA ALA A 374 2.07 -24.33 4.97
C ALA A 374 1.74 -24.85 6.37
N GLU A 375 2.71 -25.40 7.11
CA GLU A 375 2.52 -25.83 8.50
C GLU A 375 2.26 -24.64 9.42
N ALA A 376 2.98 -23.52 9.26
CA ALA A 376 2.69 -22.28 9.96
C ALA A 376 1.27 -21.76 9.66
N GLY A 377 0.80 -21.88 8.41
CA GLY A 377 -0.58 -21.59 8.03
C GLY A 377 -1.61 -22.38 8.86
N ARG A 378 -1.39 -23.69 9.04
CA ARG A 378 -2.27 -24.54 9.87
C ARG A 378 -2.23 -24.20 11.36
N VAL A 379 -1.10 -23.65 11.84
CA VAL A 379 -0.99 -23.17 13.23
C VAL A 379 -1.72 -21.83 13.40
N LEU A 380 -1.62 -20.94 12.41
CA LEU A 380 -2.35 -19.67 12.38
C LEU A 380 -3.87 -19.86 12.40
N GLU A 381 -4.39 -20.96 11.83
CA GLU A 381 -5.81 -21.32 11.94
C GLU A 381 -6.30 -21.50 13.39
N ARG A 382 -5.38 -21.76 14.33
CA ARG A 382 -5.69 -21.91 15.77
C ARG A 382 -5.43 -20.64 16.57
N LEU A 383 -4.83 -19.62 15.97
CA LEU A 383 -4.56 -18.34 16.59
C LEU A 383 -5.86 -17.55 16.66
N TYR A 384 -6.28 -17.16 17.87
CA TYR A 384 -7.47 -16.34 18.03
C TYR A 384 -7.09 -14.86 18.10
N VAL A 385 -7.35 -14.10 17.02
CA VAL A 385 -7.24 -12.64 17.02
C VAL A 385 -8.56 -12.06 17.52
N HIS A 386 -8.52 -11.46 18.71
CA HIS A 386 -9.68 -10.87 19.38
C HIS A 386 -10.11 -9.56 18.72
N ASP A 387 -9.13 -8.71 18.41
CA ASP A 387 -9.37 -7.40 17.84
C ASP A 387 -8.19 -6.97 16.96
N LEU A 388 -8.52 -6.38 15.81
CA LEU A 388 -7.57 -5.72 14.91
C LEU A 388 -8.10 -4.30 14.70
N ALA A 389 -7.63 -3.37 15.54
CA ALA A 389 -8.02 -1.98 15.43
C ALA A 389 -7.10 -1.28 14.42
N THR A 390 -7.55 -1.19 13.17
CA THR A 390 -6.84 -0.45 12.10
C THR A 390 -6.75 1.05 12.37
N THR A 391 -7.57 1.58 13.28
CA THR A 391 -7.56 2.99 13.71
C THR A 391 -6.30 3.38 14.49
N ALA A 392 -5.80 2.48 15.34
CA ALA A 392 -4.58 2.67 16.12
C ALA A 392 -3.41 1.79 15.63
N GLY A 393 -3.71 0.82 14.76
CA GLY A 393 -2.76 -0.19 14.30
C GLY A 393 -2.36 -1.11 15.45
N THR A 394 -3.35 -1.65 16.17
CA THR A 394 -3.13 -2.56 17.29
C THR A 394 -3.79 -3.90 17.05
N VAL A 395 -3.12 -4.98 17.46
CA VAL A 395 -3.63 -6.35 17.37
C VAL A 395 -3.68 -6.96 18.75
N GLU A 396 -4.82 -7.52 19.11
CA GLU A 396 -4.97 -8.33 20.31
C GLU A 396 -5.12 -9.80 19.90
N ALA A 397 -4.16 -10.64 20.25
CA ALA A 397 -4.16 -12.05 19.88
C ALA A 397 -3.83 -12.96 21.06
N GLU A 398 -4.51 -14.10 21.13
CA GLU A 398 -4.18 -15.19 22.04
C GLU A 398 -3.35 -16.24 21.29
N MET A 399 -2.14 -16.52 21.79
CA MET A 399 -1.18 -17.40 21.13
C MET A 399 -1.64 -18.87 21.20
N PRO A 400 -1.55 -19.65 20.11
CA PRO A 400 -1.94 -21.05 20.12
C PRO A 400 -0.91 -21.88 20.90
N ARG A 401 -1.39 -22.88 21.65
CA ARG A 401 -0.49 -23.86 22.27
C ARG A 401 0.10 -24.80 21.22
N PHE A 402 1.42 -24.99 21.23
CA PHE A 402 2.08 -25.98 20.38
C PHE A 402 1.98 -27.37 21.01
N ARG A 403 1.15 -28.24 20.42
CA ARG A 403 1.20 -29.68 20.70
C ARG A 403 2.21 -30.32 19.76
N LEU A 404 3.37 -30.71 20.28
CA LEU A 404 4.33 -31.52 19.54
C LEU A 404 3.67 -32.87 19.22
N PRO A 405 3.39 -33.23 17.95
CA PRO A 405 2.71 -34.49 17.62
C PRO A 405 3.48 -35.71 18.18
N GLY A 406 2.81 -36.81 18.52
CA GLY A 406 3.53 -38.01 18.94
C GLY A 406 4.30 -38.62 17.77
N GLY A 407 5.64 -38.67 17.80
CA GLY A 407 6.40 -39.37 16.76
C GLY A 407 6.15 -40.89 16.78
N PRO A 408 6.65 -41.66 15.80
CA PRO A 408 6.68 -43.12 15.88
C PRO A 408 7.20 -43.61 17.24
N ARG A 409 6.65 -44.69 17.81
CA ARG A 409 6.92 -45.13 19.20
C ARG A 409 8.43 -45.20 19.53
N LEU A 410 9.25 -45.65 18.57
CA LEU A 410 10.71 -45.76 18.71
C LEU A 410 11.44 -44.40 18.67
N SER A 411 10.95 -43.42 17.91
CA SER A 411 11.59 -42.11 17.78
C SER A 411 11.27 -41.17 18.95
N ARG A 412 10.25 -41.47 19.77
CA ARG A 412 9.88 -40.69 20.97
C ARG A 412 10.94 -40.71 22.07
N ARG A 413 11.76 -41.77 22.13
CA ARG A 413 12.78 -41.96 23.16
C ARG A 413 14.16 -41.37 22.79
N SER A 414 14.38 -41.00 21.53
CA SER A 414 15.66 -40.43 21.09
C SER A 414 15.74 -38.94 21.39
N SER A 415 16.76 -38.55 22.16
CA SER A 415 17.08 -37.14 22.47
C SER A 415 17.36 -36.31 21.22
N VAL A 416 18.05 -36.88 20.22
CA VAL A 416 18.37 -36.23 18.95
C VAL A 416 17.11 -35.90 18.14
N TRP A 417 16.18 -36.85 18.03
CA TRP A 417 14.91 -36.63 17.34
C TRP A 417 14.04 -35.60 18.06
N ARG A 418 14.00 -35.65 19.40
CA ARG A 418 13.31 -34.63 20.20
C ARG A 418 13.87 -33.23 19.94
N LYS A 419 15.20 -33.07 19.94
CA LYS A 419 15.88 -31.79 19.65
C LYS A 419 15.57 -31.29 18.24
N ARG A 420 15.67 -32.14 17.21
CA ARG A 420 15.34 -31.76 15.82
C ARG A 420 13.90 -31.27 15.65
N ARG A 421 12.96 -31.95 16.30
CA ARG A 421 11.54 -31.57 16.26
C ARG A 421 11.30 -30.24 16.96
N LEU A 422 11.92 -30.03 18.10
CA LEU A 422 11.81 -28.76 18.82
C LEU A 422 12.33 -27.60 17.95
N VAL A 423 13.48 -27.74 17.30
CA VAL A 423 14.02 -26.73 16.36
C VAL A 423 13.07 -26.46 15.18
N HIS A 424 12.46 -27.51 14.62
CA HIS A 424 11.44 -27.37 13.56
C HIS A 424 10.23 -26.55 14.02
N TYR A 425 9.65 -26.88 15.17
CA TYR A 425 8.50 -26.15 15.70
C TYR A 425 8.83 -24.73 16.15
N ARG A 426 10.06 -24.47 16.62
CA ARG A 426 10.54 -23.09 16.85
C ARG A 426 10.60 -22.29 15.56
N THR A 427 11.05 -22.90 14.47
CA THR A 427 11.04 -22.25 13.15
C THR A 427 9.61 -21.89 12.73
N ILE A 428 8.66 -22.81 12.94
CA ILE A 428 7.23 -22.56 12.65
C ILE A 428 6.68 -21.43 13.52
N ALA A 429 6.96 -21.44 14.83
CA ALA A 429 6.56 -20.40 15.76
C ALA A 429 7.13 -19.02 15.35
N ALA A 430 8.39 -18.97 14.91
CA ALA A 430 9.01 -17.75 14.39
C ALA A 430 8.28 -17.23 13.14
N ILE A 431 7.85 -18.11 12.22
CA ILE A 431 7.05 -17.69 11.04
C ILE A 431 5.72 -17.08 11.48
N VAL A 432 5.03 -17.72 12.44
CA VAL A 432 3.76 -17.23 13.01
C VAL A 432 3.94 -15.84 13.61
N ILE A 433 4.96 -15.65 14.46
CA ILE A 433 5.29 -14.35 15.07
C ILE A 433 5.60 -13.32 13.99
N ARG A 434 6.41 -13.67 12.98
CA ARG A 434 6.76 -12.75 11.89
C ARG A 434 5.54 -12.26 11.13
N ARG A 435 4.56 -13.14 10.85
CA ARG A 435 3.31 -12.74 10.20
C ARG A 435 2.45 -11.87 11.11
N LEU A 436 2.39 -12.13 12.42
CA LEU A 436 1.70 -11.25 13.37
C LEU A 436 2.33 -9.85 13.44
N LEU A 437 3.66 -9.79 13.49
CA LEU A 437 4.40 -8.53 13.47
C LEU A 437 4.11 -7.73 12.19
N SER A 438 3.96 -8.39 11.03
CA SER A 438 3.63 -7.72 9.76
C SER A 438 2.29 -6.99 9.76
N LEU A 439 1.40 -7.20 10.73
CA LEU A 439 0.14 -6.46 10.84
C LEU A 439 0.34 -5.03 11.40
N VAL A 440 1.35 -4.83 12.24
CA VAL A 440 1.53 -3.62 13.07
C VAL A 440 2.88 -2.93 12.85
N THR A 441 3.93 -3.66 12.46
CA THR A 441 5.29 -3.10 12.35
C THR A 441 5.37 -1.90 11.41
N PRO A 442 5.99 -0.78 11.80
CA PRO A 442 6.24 0.34 10.88
C PRO A 442 7.32 0.00 9.85
N ASN A 443 8.15 -1.01 10.11
CA ASN A 443 9.28 -1.37 9.26
C ASN A 443 8.86 -2.26 8.09
N HIS A 444 9.37 -1.95 6.88
CA HIS A 444 9.21 -2.79 5.69
C HIS A 444 9.99 -4.11 5.80
N ASN A 445 11.18 -4.05 6.37
CA ASN A 445 12.03 -5.21 6.58
C ASN A 445 11.63 -5.91 7.88
N LEU A 446 11.04 -7.09 7.75
CA LEU A 446 10.67 -7.94 8.87
C LEU A 446 11.91 -8.61 9.48
N PRO A 447 11.92 -8.89 10.80
CA PRO A 447 13.03 -9.58 11.45
C PRO A 447 13.26 -10.95 10.82
N THR A 448 14.52 -11.40 10.84
CA THR A 448 14.86 -12.76 10.41
C THR A 448 14.30 -13.77 11.42
N LEU A 449 14.13 -15.02 11.01
CA LEU A 449 13.58 -16.04 11.92
C LEU A 449 14.51 -16.32 13.12
N ALA A 450 15.81 -16.09 12.97
CA ALA A 450 16.79 -16.22 14.04
C ALA A 450 16.63 -15.09 15.09
N ASP A 451 16.35 -13.86 14.64
CA ASP A 451 16.11 -12.72 15.54
C ASP A 451 14.87 -12.93 16.43
N LEU A 452 13.97 -13.83 16.03
CA LEU A 452 12.75 -14.16 16.74
C LEU A 452 12.93 -15.24 17.81
N ASP A 453 14.11 -15.82 18.00
CA ASP A 453 14.34 -16.91 18.96
C ASP A 453 13.91 -16.55 20.40
N TYR A 454 14.25 -15.34 20.86
CA TYR A 454 13.79 -14.84 22.16
C TYR A 454 12.25 -14.72 22.23
N SER A 455 11.64 -14.24 21.15
CA SER A 455 10.18 -14.10 21.05
C SER A 455 9.49 -15.46 21.07
N VAL A 456 10.08 -16.46 20.42
CA VAL A 456 9.56 -17.85 20.43
C VAL A 456 9.61 -18.43 21.84
N ALA A 457 10.72 -18.27 22.56
CA ALA A 457 10.86 -18.78 23.92
C ALA A 457 9.85 -18.12 24.90
N LEU A 458 9.57 -16.83 24.73
CA LEU A 458 8.63 -16.08 25.57
C LEU A 458 7.17 -16.36 25.24
N LEU A 459 6.80 -16.36 23.96
CA LEU A 459 5.41 -16.54 23.53
C LEU A 459 4.96 -18.01 23.54
N PHE A 460 5.91 -18.94 23.43
CA PHE A 460 5.66 -20.39 23.42
C PHE A 460 6.61 -21.12 24.38
N PRO A 461 6.36 -21.06 25.70
CA PRO A 461 7.22 -21.68 26.71
C PRO A 461 7.46 -23.18 26.48
N GLU A 462 6.51 -23.91 25.88
CA GLU A 462 6.64 -25.32 25.51
C GLU A 462 7.72 -25.62 24.45
N LEU A 463 8.20 -24.60 23.72
CA LEU A 463 9.25 -24.71 22.70
C LEU A 463 10.63 -24.23 23.20
N ARG A 464 10.74 -23.93 24.50
CA ARG A 464 11.99 -23.47 25.13
C ARG A 464 13.04 -24.58 25.15
N LEU A 465 14.29 -24.22 24.87
CA LEU A 465 15.41 -25.14 24.95
C LEU A 465 15.86 -25.33 26.41
N PRO A 466 16.34 -26.53 26.81
CA PRO A 466 16.82 -26.77 28.17
C PRO A 466 17.97 -25.84 28.61
N ASP A 467 18.78 -25.39 27.65
CA ASP A 467 19.98 -24.57 27.90
C ASP A 467 19.69 -23.06 27.90
N GLU A 468 18.45 -22.63 27.59
CA GLU A 468 18.07 -21.20 27.54
C GLU A 468 17.82 -20.65 28.95
N LYS A 469 18.43 -19.49 29.27
CA LYS A 469 18.25 -18.77 30.55
C LYS A 469 16.77 -18.51 30.83
N GLU A 470 16.42 -18.46 32.12
CA GLU A 470 15.08 -18.06 32.54
C GLU A 470 14.73 -16.67 32.00
N ILE A 471 13.57 -16.63 31.37
CA ILE A 471 13.02 -15.40 30.82
C ILE A 471 12.68 -14.53 32.02
N PRO A 472 13.08 -13.24 32.04
CA PRO A 472 12.80 -12.36 33.17
C PRO A 472 11.30 -12.16 33.32
N THR A 473 10.68 -12.95 34.19
CA THR A 473 9.30 -12.79 34.65
C THR A 473 9.26 -11.74 35.74
N LEU A 474 8.29 -10.83 35.68
CA LEU A 474 8.00 -9.93 36.79
C LEU A 474 6.99 -10.65 37.67
N GLN A 475 7.38 -11.06 38.89
CA GLN A 475 6.48 -11.73 39.85
C GLN A 475 5.77 -13.00 39.30
N GLY A 476 6.42 -13.74 38.40
CA GLY A 476 5.84 -14.93 37.75
C GLY A 476 5.00 -14.64 36.50
N GLU A 477 4.83 -13.36 36.13
CA GLU A 477 4.09 -12.93 34.95
C GLU A 477 5.03 -12.60 33.77
N PRO A 478 4.60 -12.85 32.52
CA PRO A 478 5.37 -12.46 31.35
C PRO A 478 5.56 -10.94 31.32
N LYS A 479 6.78 -10.48 31.03
CA LYS A 479 7.09 -9.06 30.88
C LYS A 479 6.92 -8.63 29.42
N GLY A 480 6.31 -7.46 29.21
CA GLY A 480 6.24 -6.86 27.88
C GLY A 480 7.62 -6.51 27.32
N TYR A 481 7.76 -6.61 26.00
CA TYR A 481 9.02 -6.35 25.30
C TYR A 481 8.79 -5.67 23.96
N MET A 482 9.88 -5.19 23.33
CA MET A 482 9.84 -4.53 22.03
C MET A 482 10.66 -5.31 21.01
N ILE A 483 10.13 -5.48 19.80
CA ILE A 483 10.85 -6.04 18.65
C ILE A 483 10.39 -5.39 17.35
N SER A 484 11.33 -5.03 16.47
CA SER A 484 11.04 -4.41 15.16
C SER A 484 10.05 -3.23 15.22
N GLY A 485 10.16 -2.36 16.23
CA GLY A 485 9.25 -1.22 16.39
C GLY A 485 7.83 -1.58 16.83
N VAL A 486 7.62 -2.78 17.38
CA VAL A 486 6.34 -3.25 17.95
C VAL A 486 6.54 -3.58 19.43
N HIS A 487 5.69 -3.04 20.29
CA HIS A 487 5.52 -3.47 21.68
C HIS A 487 4.58 -4.67 21.75
N LEU A 488 5.00 -5.70 22.47
CA LEU A 488 4.19 -6.85 22.84
C LEU A 488 3.93 -6.77 24.33
N ASP A 489 2.72 -6.34 24.69
CA ASP A 489 2.29 -6.19 26.07
C ASP A 489 1.36 -7.36 26.46
N PRO A 490 1.65 -8.09 27.55
CA PRO A 490 0.79 -9.16 28.03
C PRO A 490 -0.43 -8.57 28.77
N LEU A 491 -1.59 -9.14 28.48
CA LEU A 491 -2.89 -8.86 29.07
C LEU A 491 -3.39 -10.15 29.72
N ILE A 492 -3.18 -10.25 31.03
CA ILE A 492 -3.57 -11.43 31.80
C ILE A 492 -5.07 -11.39 32.03
N GLN A 493 -5.74 -12.44 31.59
CA GLN A 493 -7.19 -12.59 31.76
C GLN A 493 -7.49 -13.22 33.13
N PRO A 494 -8.68 -12.99 33.71
CA PRO A 494 -9.08 -13.59 34.99
C PRO A 494 -9.06 -15.12 35.02
N ASN A 495 -9.17 -15.77 33.85
CA ASN A 495 -9.10 -17.22 33.68
C ASN A 495 -7.65 -17.76 33.62
N GLY A 496 -6.64 -16.88 33.75
CA GLY A 496 -5.21 -17.22 33.66
C GLY A 496 -4.66 -17.33 32.22
N SER A 497 -5.45 -17.07 31.17
CA SER A 497 -4.92 -17.01 29.80
C SER A 497 -4.22 -15.67 29.53
N VAL A 498 -3.12 -15.71 28.76
CA VAL A 498 -2.34 -14.52 28.41
C VAL A 498 -2.71 -14.10 27.00
N ARG A 499 -3.36 -12.94 26.87
CA ARG A 499 -3.56 -12.28 25.60
C ARG A 499 -2.40 -11.33 25.35
N TRP A 500 -1.90 -11.27 24.12
CA TRP A 500 -0.82 -10.36 23.75
C TRP A 500 -1.37 -9.21 22.92
N ARG A 501 -1.13 -7.99 23.38
CA ARG A 501 -1.40 -6.77 22.61
C ARG A 501 -0.14 -6.35 21.88
N LEU A 502 -0.21 -6.40 20.56
CA LEU A 502 0.81 -5.88 19.66
C LEU A 502 0.43 -4.44 19.31
N SER A 503 1.31 -3.51 19.63
CA SER A 503 1.12 -2.09 19.31
C SER A 503 2.41 -1.49 18.76
N ARG A 504 2.30 -0.47 17.92
CA ARG A 504 3.48 0.20 17.38
C ARG A 504 4.21 0.97 18.48
N ALA A 505 5.53 0.87 18.52
CA ALA A 505 6.39 1.54 19.49
C ALA A 505 6.37 3.08 19.28
N PRO A 506 6.35 3.88 20.35
CA PRO A 506 6.43 5.34 20.22
C PRO A 506 7.75 5.76 19.57
N TYR A 507 7.74 6.93 18.93
CA TYR A 507 8.92 7.50 18.28
C TYR A 507 10.04 7.72 19.30
N GLN A 508 11.27 7.33 18.96
CA GLN A 508 12.43 7.62 19.78
C GLN A 508 12.87 9.07 19.55
N ALA A 509 13.33 9.76 20.59
CA ALA A 509 13.74 11.17 20.50
C ALA A 509 14.86 11.42 19.46
N LYS A 510 15.69 10.41 19.18
CA LYS A 510 16.81 10.50 18.23
C LYS A 510 16.40 10.29 16.77
N THR A 511 15.23 9.71 16.50
CA THR A 511 14.75 9.41 15.15
C THR A 511 13.73 10.46 14.72
N PRO A 512 13.90 11.14 13.58
CA PRO A 512 12.95 12.13 13.12
C PRO A 512 11.59 11.47 12.87
N ALA A 513 10.53 12.06 13.41
CA ALA A 513 9.18 11.60 13.20
C ALA A 513 8.71 11.88 11.76
N PRO A 514 7.85 11.03 11.17
CA PRO A 514 7.34 11.20 9.83
C PRO A 514 6.42 12.42 9.75
N THR A 515 6.77 13.32 8.85
CA THR A 515 6.03 14.57 8.64
C THR A 515 5.66 14.73 7.17
N LEU A 516 4.46 15.24 6.94
CA LEU A 516 3.99 15.69 5.63
C LEU A 516 3.59 17.16 5.77
N ARG A 517 4.35 18.07 5.16
CA ARG A 517 4.07 19.51 5.14
C ARG A 517 3.49 19.87 3.79
N LEU A 518 2.50 20.75 3.78
CA LEU A 518 1.91 21.30 2.56
C LEU A 518 1.95 22.81 2.63
N SER A 519 2.38 23.39 1.52
CA SER A 519 2.46 24.83 1.36
C SER A 519 1.07 25.47 1.42
N GLN A 520 1.02 26.72 1.87
CA GLN A 520 -0.18 27.53 1.76
C GLN A 520 -0.65 27.59 0.30
N SER A 521 -1.95 27.72 0.11
CA SER A 521 -2.52 27.90 -1.21
C SER A 521 -2.51 29.38 -1.59
N ALA A 522 -2.05 29.70 -2.80
CA ALA A 522 -1.87 31.08 -3.28
C ALA A 522 -3.16 31.91 -3.24
N LEU A 523 -3.09 33.10 -2.63
CA LEU A 523 -4.23 33.99 -2.38
C LEU A 523 -4.63 34.80 -3.60
N ALA A 524 -3.74 34.95 -4.59
CA ALA A 524 -4.02 35.63 -5.85
C ALA A 524 -5.24 35.07 -6.61
N SER A 525 -5.58 33.78 -6.43
CA SER A 525 -6.74 33.13 -7.06
C SER A 525 -8.07 33.28 -6.29
N ARG A 526 -8.02 33.92 -5.12
CA ARG A 526 -9.06 33.96 -4.06
C ARG A 526 -9.61 35.36 -3.82
N PHE A 527 -9.16 36.31 -4.63
CA PHE A 527 -9.58 37.70 -4.61
C PHE A 527 -11.10 37.84 -4.66
N LEU A 528 -11.68 38.57 -3.70
CA LEU A 528 -13.12 38.87 -3.57
C LEU A 528 -14.07 37.66 -3.50
N LYS A 529 -13.55 36.46 -3.21
CA LYS A 529 -14.37 35.26 -3.02
C LYS A 529 -14.53 34.96 -1.56
N GLU A 530 -15.73 34.56 -1.16
CA GLU A 530 -15.92 34.03 0.18
C GLU A 530 -15.03 32.82 0.40
N PRO A 531 -14.56 32.58 1.64
CA PRO A 531 -13.79 31.39 1.94
C PRO A 531 -14.52 30.06 1.66
N SER A 532 -15.85 30.11 1.69
CA SER A 532 -16.75 29.02 1.28
C SER A 532 -16.63 28.67 -0.21
N GLU A 533 -16.26 29.63 -1.06
CA GLU A 533 -16.14 29.55 -2.52
C GLU A 533 -14.71 29.30 -3.00
N TRP A 534 -13.74 29.30 -2.10
CA TRP A 534 -12.35 29.05 -2.48
C TRP A 534 -12.18 27.67 -3.10
N ALA A 535 -11.49 27.65 -4.25
CA ALA A 535 -11.15 26.43 -4.94
C ALA A 535 -10.29 25.54 -4.02
N TRP A 536 -10.65 24.26 -3.99
CA TRP A 536 -9.84 23.25 -3.32
C TRP A 536 -8.51 23.08 -4.06
N ALA A 537 -7.41 23.02 -3.32
CA ALA A 537 -6.18 22.48 -3.88
C ALA A 537 -6.43 21.05 -4.41
N GLY A 538 -5.69 20.67 -5.45
CA GLY A 538 -5.68 19.29 -5.92
C GLY A 538 -5.32 18.34 -4.77
N TRP A 539 -5.83 17.11 -4.83
CA TRP A 539 -5.41 16.09 -3.88
C TRP A 539 -3.90 15.86 -3.99
N THR A 540 -3.24 15.84 -2.84
CA THR A 540 -1.84 15.41 -2.77
C THR A 540 -1.72 13.95 -3.19
N LYS A 541 -0.54 13.57 -3.67
CA LYS A 541 -0.22 12.16 -3.90
C LYS A 541 -0.31 11.40 -2.58
N TRP A 542 -0.83 10.18 -2.62
CA TRP A 542 -0.81 9.28 -1.49
C TRP A 542 0.62 9.09 -0.98
N LYS A 543 0.83 9.31 0.32
CA LYS A 543 2.11 9.09 0.99
C LYS A 543 1.94 8.07 2.10
N LEU A 544 2.85 7.11 2.19
CA LEU A 544 2.87 6.16 3.29
C LEU A 544 3.44 6.83 4.55
N TRP A 545 2.58 7.08 5.53
CA TRP A 545 2.92 7.67 6.82
C TRP A 545 3.22 6.58 7.86
N ASP A 546 4.39 6.68 8.50
CA ASP A 546 4.88 5.75 9.54
C ASP A 546 4.89 4.26 9.12
N GLY A 547 4.88 3.96 7.82
CA GLY A 547 4.85 2.60 7.29
C GLY A 547 3.52 1.85 7.48
N ARG A 548 2.47 2.50 8.01
CA ARG A 548 1.17 1.88 8.34
C ARG A 548 -0.02 2.50 7.62
N TYR A 549 -0.01 3.81 7.42
CA TYR A 549 -1.17 4.55 6.92
C TYR A 549 -0.84 5.23 5.60
N TRP A 550 -1.60 4.94 4.54
CA TRP A 550 -1.63 5.79 3.36
C TRP A 550 -2.44 7.03 3.68
N ILE A 551 -1.83 8.20 3.53
CA ILE A 551 -2.48 9.50 3.79
C ILE A 551 -2.37 10.36 2.53
N ARG A 552 -3.50 10.91 2.12
CA ARG A 552 -3.54 12.06 1.20
C ARG A 552 -4.46 13.11 1.77
N LEU A 553 -4.18 14.36 1.45
CA LEU A 553 -4.98 15.47 1.92
C LEU A 553 -5.07 16.58 0.86
N ARG A 554 -6.10 17.39 0.97
CA ARG A 554 -6.27 18.64 0.24
C ARG A 554 -6.77 19.70 1.22
N HIS A 555 -6.36 20.93 1.01
CA HIS A 555 -6.83 22.04 1.82
C HIS A 555 -7.07 23.26 0.95
N ARG A 556 -7.85 24.19 1.48
CA ARG A 556 -7.95 25.56 0.97
C ARG A 556 -7.58 26.60 2.02
N VAL A 557 -7.17 26.16 3.20
CA VAL A 557 -6.65 26.99 4.29
C VAL A 557 -5.50 27.89 3.77
N PRO A 558 -5.44 29.18 4.17
CA PRO A 558 -4.42 30.12 3.72
C PRO A 558 -3.10 29.98 4.49
N CYS A 559 -2.90 28.90 5.24
CA CYS A 559 -1.68 28.62 5.97
C CYS A 559 -1.18 27.20 5.67
N PRO A 560 0.10 26.92 5.97
CA PRO A 560 0.65 25.59 5.82
C PRO A 560 -0.06 24.56 6.73
N VAL A 561 -0.35 23.40 6.15
CA VAL A 561 -0.95 22.27 6.86
C VAL A 561 0.10 21.16 6.99
N ARG A 562 0.18 20.56 8.18
CA ARG A 562 1.14 19.49 8.47
C ARG A 562 0.47 18.27 9.07
N VAL A 563 0.84 17.08 8.61
CA VAL A 563 0.55 15.81 9.29
C VAL A 563 1.78 15.39 10.09
N ALA A 564 1.61 15.20 11.40
CA ALA A 564 2.65 14.77 12.32
C ALA A 564 2.04 13.86 13.41
N PRO A 565 2.85 13.17 14.24
CA PRO A 565 2.31 12.41 15.35
C PRO A 565 1.47 13.26 16.31
N PHE A 566 0.46 12.67 16.93
CA PHE A 566 -0.30 13.32 17.99
C PHE A 566 0.62 13.69 19.16
N GLU A 567 0.56 14.93 19.64
CA GLU A 567 1.33 15.44 20.78
C GLU A 567 0.41 15.89 21.92
N ALA A 568 0.81 15.60 23.16
CA ALA A 568 0.01 15.94 24.35
C ALA A 568 -0.20 17.45 24.52
N VAL A 569 0.72 18.26 24.00
CA VAL A 569 0.73 19.73 24.15
C VAL A 569 -0.53 20.35 23.56
N TYR A 570 -1.02 19.83 22.42
CA TYR A 570 -2.20 20.35 21.72
C TYR A 570 -3.52 19.72 22.17
N GLN A 571 -3.49 18.78 23.11
CA GLN A 571 -4.68 18.03 23.54
C GLN A 571 -5.70 18.93 24.26
N LYS A 572 -5.24 19.90 25.05
CA LYS A 572 -6.10 20.80 25.82
C LYS A 572 -6.93 21.68 24.86
N ASP A 573 -6.24 22.35 23.94
CA ASP A 573 -6.85 23.28 22.99
C ASP A 573 -7.81 22.56 22.05
N PHE A 574 -7.43 21.36 21.56
CA PHE A 574 -8.30 20.55 20.72
C PHE A 574 -9.56 20.10 21.46
N ARG A 575 -9.43 19.69 22.73
CA ARG A 575 -10.58 19.33 23.57
C ARG A 575 -11.54 20.51 23.75
N GLU A 576 -11.01 21.71 23.94
CA GLU A 576 -11.82 22.93 24.09
C GLU A 576 -12.51 23.30 22.77
N GLY A 577 -11.82 23.17 21.63
CA GLY A 577 -12.38 23.42 20.30
C GLY A 577 -13.48 22.45 19.85
N LEU A 578 -13.54 21.24 20.41
CA LEU A 578 -14.63 20.28 20.15
C LEU A 578 -15.98 20.65 20.79
N LEU A 579 -16.04 21.66 21.69
CA LEU A 579 -17.19 21.91 22.58
C LEU A 579 -18.16 23.02 22.15
N LEU A 580 -18.14 23.47 20.89
CA LEU A 580 -19.05 24.51 20.41
C LEU A 580 -20.49 24.00 20.27
N GLY A 581 -21.32 24.19 21.31
CA GLY A 581 -22.79 24.14 21.21
C GLY A 581 -23.56 23.46 22.36
N GLN A 582 -23.04 22.39 22.98
CA GLN A 582 -23.74 21.71 24.08
C GLN A 582 -22.81 21.44 25.28
N LYS A 583 -23.06 22.17 26.37
CA LYS A 583 -22.31 22.08 27.62
C LYS A 583 -22.64 20.74 28.33
N VAL A 584 -21.60 20.16 28.95
CA VAL A 584 -21.62 19.12 30.01
C VAL A 584 -21.31 17.66 29.59
N LYS A 585 -21.81 17.07 28.49
CA LYS A 585 -21.54 15.64 28.19
C LYS A 585 -20.28 15.34 27.35
N HIS A 586 -19.63 16.35 26.77
CA HIS A 586 -18.54 16.15 25.79
C HIS A 586 -17.12 16.41 26.31
N LYS A 587 -16.95 16.94 27.53
CA LYS A 587 -15.62 17.26 28.11
C LYS A 587 -14.71 16.01 28.22
N GLU A 588 -15.31 14.84 28.32
CA GLU A 588 -14.63 13.54 28.41
C GLU A 588 -14.64 12.75 27.11
N LEU A 589 -15.20 13.26 26.01
CA LEU A 589 -15.30 12.52 24.75
C LEU A 589 -13.90 12.18 24.19
N LEU A 590 -13.02 13.16 24.07
CA LEU A 590 -11.65 12.91 23.59
C LEU A 590 -10.89 11.95 24.52
N ALA A 591 -11.03 12.11 25.83
CA ALA A 591 -10.35 11.27 26.81
C ALA A 591 -10.88 9.82 26.80
N SER A 592 -12.19 9.63 26.71
CA SER A 592 -12.83 8.31 26.60
C SER A 592 -12.50 7.62 25.29
N MET A 593 -12.48 8.35 24.16
CA MET A 593 -12.09 7.83 22.84
C MET A 593 -10.61 7.42 22.81
N LEU A 594 -9.71 8.28 23.32
CA LEU A 594 -8.28 7.93 23.44
C LEU A 594 -8.07 6.77 24.41
N LYS A 595 -8.85 6.67 25.50
CA LYS A 595 -8.76 5.53 26.43
C LYS A 595 -9.24 4.23 25.79
N ALA A 596 -10.31 4.28 24.99
CA ALA A 596 -10.91 3.12 24.35
C ALA A 596 -10.09 2.62 23.14
N TYR A 597 -9.68 3.51 22.23
CA TYR A 597 -9.09 3.13 20.95
C TYR A 597 -7.57 3.28 20.89
N ALA A 598 -6.96 4.17 21.68
CA ALA A 598 -5.51 4.42 21.65
C ALA A 598 -4.91 4.66 23.05
N PRO A 599 -4.98 3.67 23.96
CA PRO A 599 -4.54 3.85 25.34
C PRO A 599 -3.02 4.05 25.48
N GLY A 600 -2.61 4.68 26.57
CA GLY A 600 -1.21 4.75 26.98
C GLY A 600 -0.31 5.49 25.98
N ARG A 601 0.75 4.82 25.52
CA ARG A 601 1.74 5.40 24.58
C ARG A 601 1.29 5.33 23.12
N ILE A 602 0.25 4.55 22.81
CA ILE A 602 -0.24 4.29 21.46
C ILE A 602 -0.81 5.56 20.82
N ARG A 603 -1.42 6.45 21.61
CA ARG A 603 -1.97 7.72 21.12
C ARG A 603 -0.93 8.59 20.40
N TYR A 604 0.33 8.57 20.82
CA TYR A 604 1.42 9.35 20.21
C TYR A 604 1.93 8.74 18.89
N THR A 605 1.28 7.69 18.41
CA THR A 605 1.55 7.03 17.14
C THR A 605 0.45 7.29 16.11
N LEU A 606 -0.59 8.01 16.49
CA LEU A 606 -1.68 8.37 15.60
C LEU A 606 -1.26 9.55 14.72
N PRO A 607 -1.63 9.54 13.42
CA PRO A 607 -1.46 10.71 12.58
C PRO A 607 -2.43 11.80 13.04
N ALA A 608 -1.91 13.02 13.17
CA ALA A 608 -2.65 14.20 13.57
C ALA A 608 -2.40 15.31 12.54
N VAL A 609 -3.47 16.04 12.19
CA VAL A 609 -3.42 17.15 11.24
C VAL A 609 -3.34 18.46 12.01
N TYR A 610 -2.31 19.24 11.73
CA TYR A 610 -2.01 20.52 12.36
C TYR A 610 -2.05 21.66 11.33
N ALA A 611 -2.50 22.83 11.77
CA ALA A 611 -2.19 24.09 11.12
C ALA A 611 -0.97 24.72 11.79
N GLU A 612 -0.09 25.33 10.99
CA GLU A 612 1.07 26.06 11.51
C GLU A 612 0.70 27.43 12.11
N THR A 613 -0.56 27.87 11.95
CA THR A 613 -1.10 29.11 12.51
C THR A 613 -2.41 28.89 13.28
N ASP A 614 -2.85 29.94 13.98
CA ASP A 614 -4.15 29.96 14.64
C ASP A 614 -5.31 30.06 13.62
N LEU A 615 -6.11 28.99 13.51
CA LEU A 615 -7.30 28.92 12.66
C LEU A 615 -8.63 29.22 13.36
N SER A 616 -8.62 29.54 14.65
CA SER A 616 -9.86 29.68 15.42
C SER A 616 -10.77 30.81 14.95
N GLY A 617 -10.20 31.93 14.48
CA GLY A 617 -10.95 33.03 13.86
C GLY A 617 -11.65 32.63 12.55
N PHE A 618 -11.01 31.77 11.74
CA PHE A 618 -11.56 31.29 10.47
C PHE A 618 -12.72 30.31 10.66
N ILE A 619 -12.57 29.38 11.61
CA ILE A 619 -13.55 28.31 11.84
C ILE A 619 -14.83 28.87 12.50
N GLN A 620 -14.72 29.97 13.25
CA GLN A 620 -15.83 30.62 13.93
C GLN A 620 -16.53 31.70 13.09
N GLY A 621 -16.13 31.89 11.82
CA GLY A 621 -16.80 32.82 10.90
C GLY A 621 -16.58 34.30 11.21
N ASN A 622 -15.47 34.67 11.85
CA ASN A 622 -15.21 36.08 12.18
C ASN A 622 -14.60 36.80 10.96
N GLU A 623 -15.37 37.67 10.31
CA GLU A 623 -14.99 38.47 9.12
C GLU A 623 -13.71 39.32 9.31
N SER A 624 -13.31 39.56 10.56
CA SER A 624 -12.15 40.40 10.93
C SER A 624 -10.76 39.83 10.58
N TYR A 625 -10.65 38.58 10.13
CA TYR A 625 -9.32 38.00 9.84
C TYR A 625 -8.78 38.37 8.44
N TRP A 626 -9.65 38.73 7.49
CA TRP A 626 -9.22 39.05 6.14
C TRP A 626 -8.68 40.48 6.05
N PRO A 627 -7.43 40.72 5.56
CA PRO A 627 -6.95 42.07 5.35
C PRO A 627 -7.85 42.75 4.32
N GLN A 628 -8.63 43.71 4.78
CA GLN A 628 -9.48 44.50 3.92
C GLN A 628 -8.58 45.39 3.06
N PRO A 629 -8.72 45.38 1.72
CA PRO A 629 -7.91 46.25 0.88
C PRO A 629 -8.15 47.72 1.23
N PRO A 630 -7.22 48.62 0.89
CA PRO A 630 -7.36 50.06 1.12
C PRO A 630 -8.74 50.58 0.67
N GLU A 631 -9.28 51.53 1.43
CA GLU A 631 -10.66 51.97 1.28
C GLU A 631 -10.98 52.52 -0.12
N HIS A 632 -10.01 53.15 -0.80
CA HIS A 632 -10.17 53.64 -2.17
C HIS A 632 -10.34 52.50 -3.18
N LEU A 633 -9.67 51.36 -2.97
CA LEU A 633 -9.80 50.17 -3.82
C LEU A 633 -11.10 49.42 -3.53
N ARG A 634 -11.54 49.39 -2.26
CA ARG A 634 -12.87 48.86 -1.89
C ARG A 634 -13.99 49.70 -2.50
N ARG A 635 -13.89 51.03 -2.48
CA ARG A 635 -14.85 51.93 -3.13
C ARG A 635 -14.80 51.84 -4.65
N ALA A 636 -13.63 51.69 -5.26
CA ALA A 636 -13.50 51.47 -6.70
C ALA A 636 -14.12 50.13 -7.14
N ALA A 637 -13.98 49.07 -6.33
CA ALA A 637 -14.65 47.79 -6.57
C ALA A 637 -16.15 47.83 -6.26
N ALA A 638 -16.58 48.61 -5.27
CA ALA A 638 -17.98 48.80 -4.90
C ALA A 638 -18.75 49.73 -5.86
N GLY A 639 -18.08 50.71 -6.49
CA GLY A 639 -18.66 51.57 -7.51
C GLY A 639 -19.04 50.82 -8.80
N ILE A 640 -18.52 49.61 -8.99
CA ILE A 640 -18.95 48.67 -10.05
C ILE A 640 -20.37 48.16 -9.78
N ALA A 641 -20.82 48.20 -8.52
CA ALA A 641 -22.10 47.67 -8.09
C ALA A 641 -23.27 48.68 -8.19
N GLU A 642 -22.97 49.97 -8.41
CA GLU A 642 -23.98 51.03 -8.52
C GLU A 642 -24.52 51.22 -9.96
N ASP A 643 -23.79 50.79 -10.99
CA ASP A 643 -24.15 50.99 -12.41
C ASP A 643 -25.09 49.90 -12.99
N ASP A 644 -25.35 48.79 -12.28
CA ASP A 644 -26.33 47.77 -12.67
C ASP A 644 -27.52 47.79 -11.69
N HIS A 645 -28.74 48.07 -12.17
CA HIS A 645 -29.98 48.23 -11.38
C HIS A 645 -30.50 46.97 -10.65
N SER A 646 -29.67 45.97 -10.41
CA SER A 646 -29.94 44.86 -9.50
C SER A 646 -28.84 44.85 -8.46
N THR A 647 -29.14 45.19 -7.20
CA THR A 647 -28.19 45.22 -6.08
C THR A 647 -27.23 44.03 -6.12
N PRO A 648 -25.97 44.23 -6.53
CA PRO A 648 -24.97 43.19 -6.45
C PRO A 648 -24.31 43.34 -5.08
N THR A 649 -24.48 42.34 -4.22
CA THR A 649 -23.53 42.14 -3.12
C THR A 649 -22.13 41.91 -3.72
N PRO A 650 -21.03 42.16 -2.97
CA PRO A 650 -19.65 41.90 -3.41
C PRO A 650 -19.43 40.49 -4.00
N GLU A 651 -20.38 39.58 -3.75
CA GLU A 651 -20.50 38.18 -4.13
C GLU A 651 -20.79 37.92 -5.63
N THR A 652 -21.11 38.94 -6.44
CA THR A 652 -21.53 38.74 -7.86
C THR A 652 -20.55 39.28 -8.92
N VAL A 653 -19.46 39.93 -8.51
CA VAL A 653 -18.52 40.57 -9.45
C VAL A 653 -17.49 39.57 -9.97
N THR A 654 -17.59 39.19 -11.25
CA THR A 654 -16.63 38.30 -11.91
C THR A 654 -15.29 38.99 -12.19
N THR A 655 -14.19 38.22 -12.30
CA THR A 655 -12.84 38.73 -12.60
C THR A 655 -12.76 39.56 -13.90
N LYS A 656 -13.66 39.32 -14.85
CA LYS A 656 -13.80 40.11 -16.09
C LYS A 656 -14.44 41.48 -15.87
N GLN A 657 -15.34 41.63 -14.90
CA GLN A 657 -15.95 42.92 -14.54
C GLN A 657 -14.94 43.81 -13.80
N LEU A 658 -14.14 43.24 -12.90
CA LEU A 658 -13.06 43.97 -12.22
C LEU A 658 -12.00 44.48 -13.19
N GLN A 659 -11.58 43.67 -14.17
CA GLN A 659 -10.62 44.08 -15.21
C GLN A 659 -11.16 45.15 -16.18
N LYS A 660 -12.48 45.34 -16.25
CA LYS A 660 -13.13 46.32 -17.13
C LYS A 660 -13.26 47.70 -16.47
N HIS A 661 -13.34 47.74 -15.14
CA HIS A 661 -13.65 48.97 -14.38
C HIS A 661 -12.51 49.46 -13.48
N LEU A 662 -11.56 48.61 -13.08
CA LEU A 662 -10.34 49.03 -12.38
C LEU A 662 -9.22 49.36 -13.37
N THR A 663 -8.47 50.44 -13.10
CA THR A 663 -7.29 50.76 -13.91
C THR A 663 -6.20 49.70 -13.72
N LYS A 664 -5.30 49.58 -14.70
CA LYS A 664 -4.15 48.65 -14.62
C LYS A 664 -3.29 48.90 -13.37
N GLU A 665 -3.20 50.15 -12.92
CA GLU A 665 -2.50 50.58 -11.71
C GLU A 665 -3.21 50.13 -10.44
N GLN A 666 -4.53 50.28 -10.35
CA GLN A 666 -5.32 49.81 -9.20
C GLN A 666 -5.30 48.28 -9.06
N ILE A 667 -5.31 47.55 -10.18
CA ILE A 667 -5.13 46.09 -10.18
C ILE A 667 -3.72 45.73 -9.69
N HIS A 668 -2.70 46.48 -10.11
CA HIS A 668 -1.34 46.26 -9.65
C HIS A 668 -1.19 46.55 -8.16
N GLU A 669 -1.77 47.65 -7.66
CA GLU A 669 -1.77 48.05 -6.25
C GLU A 669 -2.49 47.02 -5.37
N LEU A 670 -3.63 46.49 -5.82
CA LEU A 670 -4.35 45.41 -5.14
C LEU A 670 -3.54 44.11 -5.09
N LEU A 671 -3.00 43.68 -6.24
CA LEU A 671 -2.16 42.48 -6.30
C LEU A 671 -0.90 42.65 -5.46
N TRP A 672 -0.34 43.85 -5.41
CA TRP A 672 0.82 44.21 -4.60
C TRP A 672 0.48 44.20 -3.10
N PHE A 673 -0.66 44.77 -2.68
CA PHE A 673 -1.13 44.70 -1.28
C PHE A 673 -1.28 43.25 -0.79
N TYR A 674 -1.94 42.39 -1.58
CA TYR A 674 -2.08 40.98 -1.20
C TYR A 674 -0.77 40.21 -1.27
N LYS A 675 0.13 40.56 -2.21
CA LYS A 675 1.46 39.97 -2.31
C LYS A 675 2.37 40.42 -1.16
N GLU A 676 2.32 41.67 -0.76
CA GLU A 676 3.05 42.23 0.38
C GLU A 676 2.55 41.59 1.68
N TRP A 677 1.23 41.45 1.85
CA TRP A 677 0.68 40.68 2.96
C TRP A 677 1.10 39.20 2.92
N GLU A 678 1.11 38.56 1.75
CA GLU A 678 1.66 37.21 1.57
C GLU A 678 3.15 37.13 1.95
N ASP A 679 3.94 38.12 1.54
CA ASP A 679 5.38 38.22 1.76
C ASP A 679 5.69 38.56 3.24
N GLU A 680 4.86 39.36 3.92
CA GLU A 680 4.94 39.62 5.37
C GLU A 680 4.61 38.37 6.19
N GLN A 681 3.54 37.65 5.82
CA GLN A 681 3.24 36.35 6.43
C GLN A 681 4.39 35.38 6.15
N ALA A 682 4.87 35.29 4.90
CA ALA A 682 6.01 34.46 4.50
C ALA A 682 7.33 34.84 5.19
N ALA A 683 7.60 36.12 5.44
CA ALA A 683 8.77 36.61 6.17
C ALA A 683 8.68 36.24 7.66
N SER A 684 7.50 36.35 8.26
CA SER A 684 7.24 35.80 9.60
C SER A 684 7.45 34.27 9.66
N PHE A 685 7.36 33.57 8.52
CA PHE A 685 7.65 32.14 8.40
C PHE A 685 9.14 31.83 8.11
N ARG A 686 9.90 32.72 7.43
CA ARG A 686 11.32 32.52 7.07
C ARG A 686 12.28 32.76 8.24
N ASP A 687 12.04 33.78 9.07
CA ASP A 687 12.82 34.02 10.30
C ASP A 687 12.77 32.82 11.28
N TYR A 688 11.75 31.95 11.15
CA TYR A 688 11.64 30.74 11.95
C TYR A 688 12.41 29.54 11.40
N ASP A 689 12.63 29.44 10.09
CA ASP A 689 13.34 28.32 9.47
C ASP A 689 14.88 28.46 9.68
N GLU A 690 15.46 29.66 9.68
CA GLU A 690 16.89 29.90 9.99
C GLU A 690 17.22 29.60 11.46
N VAL A 691 16.35 30.01 12.40
CA VAL A 691 16.51 29.73 13.83
C VAL A 691 16.40 28.22 14.14
N TRP A 692 15.66 27.46 13.32
CA TRP A 692 15.52 26.00 13.44
C TRP A 692 16.67 25.20 12.80
N GLU A 693 17.41 25.78 11.85
CA GLU A 693 18.64 25.16 11.29
C GLU A 693 19.88 25.46 12.14
N GLU A 694 20.02 26.67 12.69
CA GLU A 694 21.17 27.03 13.55
C GLU A 694 21.13 26.34 14.92
N SER A 695 19.94 26.11 15.48
CA SER A 695 19.78 25.38 16.75
C SER A 695 20.12 23.88 16.65
N ARG A 696 20.43 23.38 15.45
CA ARG A 696 20.97 22.03 15.20
C ARG A 696 22.48 21.93 15.46
N TYR A 697 23.20 23.06 15.60
CA TYR A 697 24.67 23.10 15.68
C TYR A 697 25.27 23.60 17.00
N LEU A 698 24.48 24.06 17.97
CA LEU A 698 25.03 24.59 19.23
C LEU A 698 24.72 23.68 20.42
N SER A 699 25.69 22.82 20.74
CA SER A 699 25.79 22.12 22.01
C SER A 699 26.42 23.03 23.06
N ASN A 700 25.62 23.74 23.87
CA ASN A 700 25.95 24.03 25.27
C ASN A 700 24.76 24.66 26.04
N PRO A 701 24.49 24.24 27.30
CA PRO A 701 23.41 24.80 28.11
C PRO A 701 23.98 25.81 29.13
N SER A 702 23.79 27.11 28.89
CA SER A 702 23.89 28.10 29.99
C SER A 702 23.22 29.42 29.65
N THR A 703 22.19 29.74 30.46
CA THR A 703 21.79 31.08 30.91
C THR A 703 21.51 32.16 29.87
N THR A 704 20.26 32.26 29.41
CA THR A 704 19.31 33.35 29.70
C THR A 704 18.01 33.06 28.97
N SER A 705 16.88 33.16 29.67
CA SER A 705 15.56 32.86 29.14
C SER A 705 14.99 34.03 28.33
N PRO A 706 14.64 33.86 27.04
CA PRO A 706 13.61 34.67 26.41
C PRO A 706 12.26 33.99 26.69
N GLN A 707 11.49 34.58 27.60
CA GLN A 707 10.07 34.27 27.73
C GLN A 707 9.32 34.79 26.49
N SER A 708 8.44 33.95 25.92
CA SER A 708 7.20 34.30 25.18
C SER A 708 7.00 33.99 23.67
N HIS A 709 7.75 33.07 23.03
CA HIS A 709 7.29 32.48 21.75
C HIS A 709 6.89 31.00 21.92
N LYS A 710 5.82 30.74 22.69
CA LYS A 710 5.26 29.38 22.89
C LYS A 710 4.13 29.09 21.90
N ASN A 711 4.36 28.12 21.00
CA ASN A 711 3.38 27.29 20.27
C ASN A 711 2.27 27.98 19.46
N GLN A 712 2.56 28.34 18.20
CA GLN A 712 1.54 28.81 17.23
C GLN A 712 0.82 27.69 16.44
N ARG A 713 1.13 26.40 16.67
CA ARG A 713 0.46 25.29 15.95
C ARG A 713 -0.87 24.91 16.61
N LYS A 714 -1.90 24.64 15.82
CA LYS A 714 -3.19 24.11 16.30
C LYS A 714 -3.52 22.75 15.72
N LEU A 715 -3.96 21.84 16.60
CA LEU A 715 -4.46 20.52 16.21
C LEU A 715 -5.87 20.65 15.63
N LEU A 716 -6.04 20.20 14.38
CA LEU A 716 -7.29 20.31 13.63
C LEU A 716 -8.10 19.02 13.64
N ALA A 717 -7.43 17.88 13.48
CA ALA A 717 -8.08 16.58 13.36
C ALA A 717 -7.19 15.39 13.76
N LEU A 718 -7.85 14.34 14.25
CA LEU A 718 -7.33 12.98 14.41
C LEU A 718 -8.07 12.07 13.41
N PRO A 719 -7.61 11.99 12.14
CA PRO A 719 -8.36 11.37 11.06
C PRO A 719 -8.66 9.89 11.29
N THR A 720 -7.75 9.12 11.93
CA THR A 720 -7.99 7.70 12.21
C THR A 720 -9.03 7.43 13.30
N LEU A 721 -9.36 8.43 14.12
CA LEU A 721 -10.42 8.35 15.14
C LEU A 721 -11.71 9.04 14.69
N GLY A 722 -11.74 9.63 13.49
CA GLY A 722 -12.86 10.42 12.99
C GLY A 722 -13.17 11.66 13.85
N LEU A 723 -12.17 12.21 14.54
CA LEU A 723 -12.30 13.41 15.36
C LEU A 723 -11.70 14.62 14.64
N SER A 724 -12.38 15.75 14.70
CA SER A 724 -12.02 16.97 13.98
C SER A 724 -12.75 18.16 14.60
N LEU A 725 -12.16 19.35 14.53
CA LEU A 725 -12.86 20.57 14.91
C LEU A 725 -14.13 20.75 14.05
N PRO A 726 -15.25 21.23 14.62
CA PRO A 726 -16.45 21.53 13.86
C PRO A 726 -16.14 22.49 12.69
N GLY A 727 -16.78 22.30 11.54
CA GLY A 727 -16.57 23.15 10.35
C GLY A 727 -15.26 22.95 9.59
N ILE A 728 -14.24 22.25 10.14
CA ILE A 728 -12.93 22.12 9.48
C ILE A 728 -12.98 21.34 8.16
N TYR A 729 -14.00 20.51 7.95
CA TYR A 729 -14.22 19.73 6.71
C TYR A 729 -14.39 20.58 5.47
N ASP A 730 -14.95 21.77 5.67
CA ASP A 730 -15.10 22.72 4.60
C ASP A 730 -13.75 23.33 4.24
N TRP A 731 -12.66 23.07 4.96
CA TRP A 731 -11.36 23.71 4.73
C TRP A 731 -10.21 22.72 4.50
N VAL A 732 -10.24 21.59 5.19
CA VAL A 732 -9.22 20.54 5.11
C VAL A 732 -9.93 19.20 4.98
N GLN A 733 -9.53 18.43 3.95
CA GLN A 733 -9.97 17.06 3.77
C GLN A 733 -8.74 16.15 3.74
N CYS A 734 -8.87 15.04 4.44
CA CYS A 734 -7.83 14.05 4.66
C CYS A 734 -8.48 12.68 4.46
N GLU A 735 -7.83 11.85 3.67
CA GLU A 735 -8.20 10.45 3.49
C GLU A 735 -7.07 9.59 4.05
N VAL A 736 -7.45 8.62 4.86
CA VAL A 736 -6.53 7.70 5.51
C VAL A 736 -6.96 6.29 5.21
N ARG A 737 -6.00 5.46 4.78
CA ARG A 737 -6.19 4.03 4.56
C ARG A 737 -5.09 3.27 5.26
N TYR A 738 -5.40 2.09 5.79
CA TYR A 738 -4.40 1.23 6.38
C TYR A 738 -3.66 0.50 5.26
N ARG A 739 -2.38 0.20 5.45
CA ARG A 739 -1.61 -0.62 4.51
C ARG A 739 -2.22 -2.00 4.35
N LYS A 740 -1.76 -2.76 3.35
CA LYS A 740 -2.17 -4.14 3.18
C LYS A 740 -1.99 -4.97 4.43
N ILE A 741 -3.08 -5.64 4.78
CA ILE A 741 -3.12 -6.63 5.84
C ILE A 741 -3.20 -7.99 5.17
N ASP A 742 -2.41 -8.95 5.63
CA ASP A 742 -2.44 -10.31 5.10
C ASP A 742 -3.81 -10.94 5.36
N GLY A 743 -4.64 -10.97 4.32
CA GLY A 743 -5.98 -11.53 4.37
C GLY A 743 -5.98 -13.03 4.68
N ASP A 744 -4.91 -13.79 4.38
CA ASP A 744 -4.85 -15.22 4.73
C ASP A 744 -4.71 -15.43 6.24
N LEU A 745 -3.98 -14.56 6.93
CA LEU A 745 -3.86 -14.59 8.40
C LEU A 745 -5.22 -14.38 9.06
N LEU A 746 -6.05 -13.55 8.44
CA LEU A 746 -7.35 -13.17 8.97
C LEU A 746 -8.49 -14.13 8.53
N ARG A 747 -8.45 -14.64 7.29
CA ARG A 747 -9.46 -15.54 6.70
C ARG A 747 -9.55 -16.92 7.36
N ARG A 748 -8.43 -17.43 7.89
CA ARG A 748 -8.31 -18.85 8.28
C ARG A 748 -8.37 -19.10 9.79
N GLY A 749 -8.17 -18.08 10.63
CA GLY A 749 -8.06 -18.24 12.09
C GLY A 749 -9.11 -17.58 12.98
N THR A 750 -10.07 -16.80 12.45
CA THR A 750 -10.96 -16.01 13.33
C THR A 750 -12.43 -15.99 12.94
N SER A 751 -13.30 -16.20 13.95
CA SER A 751 -14.75 -15.93 13.86
C SER A 751 -15.05 -14.46 13.49
N TRP A 752 -14.08 -13.57 13.70
CA TRP A 752 -14.11 -12.15 13.38
C TRP A 752 -14.23 -11.85 11.86
N GLN A 753 -13.99 -12.83 10.98
CA GLN A 753 -13.69 -12.60 9.56
C GLN A 753 -14.63 -13.19 8.51
N ARG A 754 -15.68 -13.95 8.86
CA ARG A 754 -16.58 -14.45 7.81
C ARG A 754 -17.39 -13.35 7.10
N PHE A 755 -17.52 -12.14 7.65
CA PHE A 755 -18.48 -11.14 7.12
C PHE A 755 -17.98 -9.70 6.89
N LYS A 756 -16.80 -9.27 7.37
CA LYS A 756 -16.36 -7.86 7.19
C LYS A 756 -15.53 -7.58 5.93
N PHE A 757 -14.62 -8.47 5.54
CA PHE A 757 -13.80 -8.31 4.31
C PHE A 757 -14.62 -8.36 2.99
N TRP A 758 -15.90 -8.70 3.10
CA TRP A 758 -16.86 -8.81 2.00
C TRP A 758 -17.75 -7.57 1.84
N ARG A 759 -17.57 -6.51 2.65
CA ARG A 759 -18.20 -5.22 2.38
C ARG A 759 -17.43 -4.47 1.30
N THR A 760 -17.77 -4.73 0.04
CA THR A 760 -17.65 -3.73 -1.03
C THR A 760 -18.95 -2.91 -1.02
N ARG A 761 -18.84 -1.60 -0.74
CA ARG A 761 -19.91 -0.56 -0.73
C ARG A 761 -20.49 -0.10 0.61
N ASP A 762 -19.72 -0.11 1.69
CA ASP A 762 -19.88 1.01 2.62
C ASP A 762 -18.80 2.03 2.25
N ALA A 763 -19.23 3.26 1.95
CA ALA A 763 -18.35 4.35 1.57
C ALA A 763 -17.17 4.40 2.55
N GLY A 764 -15.95 4.30 2.03
CA GLY A 764 -14.76 4.46 2.86
C GLY A 764 -14.86 5.76 3.64
N PHE A 765 -14.19 5.82 4.79
CA PHE A 765 -14.07 7.06 5.55
C PHE A 765 -13.21 8.05 4.76
N SER A 766 -13.85 8.69 3.80
CA SER A 766 -13.45 9.97 3.28
C SER A 766 -14.06 11.01 4.21
N LEU A 767 -13.29 12.03 4.58
CA LEU A 767 -13.84 13.27 5.12
C LEU A 767 -14.63 13.99 4.00
N ARG A 768 -15.59 13.31 3.35
CA ARG A 768 -16.63 13.91 2.52
C ARG A 768 -17.72 14.38 3.46
N ARG A 769 -18.48 15.38 3.00
CA ARG A 769 -19.61 16.09 3.65
C ARG A 769 -20.71 15.21 4.31
N ARG A 770 -20.54 13.90 4.42
CA ARG A 770 -21.44 12.99 5.13
C ARG A 770 -20.80 12.53 6.45
N GLU A 771 -21.09 13.34 7.46
CA GLU A 771 -21.25 13.00 8.87
C GLU A 771 -19.98 12.67 9.68
N THR A 772 -19.52 13.65 10.46
CA THR A 772 -18.75 13.36 11.68
C THR A 772 -19.55 12.46 12.62
N LEU A 773 -18.87 11.72 13.52
CA LEU A 773 -19.56 10.98 14.60
C LEU A 773 -20.43 11.89 15.50
N LEU A 774 -20.11 13.19 15.54
CA LEU A 774 -20.88 14.21 16.25
C LEU A 774 -22.19 14.54 15.51
N GLU A 775 -22.16 14.69 14.18
CA GLU A 775 -23.35 14.90 13.33
C GLU A 775 -24.23 13.63 13.21
N ARG A 776 -23.64 12.42 13.15
CA ARG A 776 -24.39 11.14 13.18
C ARG A 776 -25.28 10.98 14.41
N ARG A 777 -24.89 11.61 15.52
CA ARG A 777 -25.62 11.57 16.78
C ARG A 777 -26.92 12.37 16.71
N GLU A 778 -26.99 13.43 15.92
CA GLU A 778 -28.23 14.17 15.68
C GLU A 778 -29.24 13.29 14.92
N TRP A 779 -28.77 12.44 14.00
CA TRP A 779 -29.61 11.50 13.27
C TRP A 779 -30.14 10.34 14.12
N LEU A 780 -29.35 9.82 15.07
CA LEU A 780 -29.79 8.78 16.01
C LEU A 780 -30.54 9.33 17.24
N GLY A 781 -30.46 10.64 17.49
CA GLY A 781 -31.13 11.35 18.58
C GLY A 781 -32.56 11.82 18.27
N LEU A 782 -32.97 11.84 17.00
CA LEU A 782 -34.31 12.26 16.56
C LEU A 782 -35.25 11.08 16.28
N LYS A 783 -35.38 10.15 17.23
CA LYS A 783 -36.55 9.25 17.37
C LYS A 783 -36.92 8.96 18.83
N ARG A 784 -36.79 9.97 19.69
CA ARG A 784 -37.60 10.10 20.91
C ARG A 784 -38.21 11.48 20.93
N ARG A 785 -39.20 11.70 20.07
CA ARG A 785 -40.24 12.70 20.31
C ARG A 785 -41.54 11.94 20.47
N GLU A 786 -42.22 12.31 21.53
CA GLU A 786 -43.48 11.80 22.02
C GLU A 786 -44.51 11.67 20.89
N MET A 787 -45.12 10.50 20.76
CA MET A 787 -46.40 10.38 20.06
C MET A 787 -47.48 10.93 20.99
N VAL A 788 -47.75 12.24 20.96
CA VAL A 788 -49.08 12.83 21.19
C VAL A 788 -49.09 14.20 20.51
N GLY A 789 -50.04 14.45 19.61
CA GLY A 789 -50.34 15.79 19.10
C GLY A 789 -50.39 15.88 17.57
N GLU A 790 -51.61 15.71 17.06
CA GLU A 790 -52.21 16.34 15.86
C GLU A 790 -51.28 16.85 14.75
N VAL A 791 -51.40 16.21 13.58
CA VAL A 791 -50.88 16.73 12.30
C VAL A 791 -51.88 17.75 11.75
N PRO A 792 -51.51 19.04 11.55
CA PRO A 792 -52.31 19.91 10.72
C PRO A 792 -52.05 19.54 9.26
N VAL A 793 -53.12 19.10 8.60
CA VAL A 793 -53.21 18.81 7.17
C VAL A 793 -52.77 20.03 6.37
N SER A 794 -51.83 19.85 5.43
CA SER A 794 -51.41 20.94 4.54
C SER A 794 -52.48 21.22 3.49
N VAL A 795 -52.70 22.50 3.19
CA VAL A 795 -53.65 23.07 2.22
C VAL A 795 -53.44 22.58 0.77
N ALA A 796 -52.47 21.70 0.51
CA ALA A 796 -52.18 21.14 -0.80
C ALA A 796 -53.11 19.98 -1.23
N ASP A 797 -53.95 19.44 -0.34
CA ASP A 797 -54.91 18.35 -0.66
C ASP A 797 -56.35 18.84 -0.96
N ALA A 798 -56.61 20.15 -1.04
CA ALA A 798 -57.97 20.71 -1.19
C ALA A 798 -58.42 21.03 -2.63
N PHE A 799 -57.65 20.73 -3.68
CA PHE A 799 -57.99 21.13 -5.06
C PHE A 799 -57.81 20.03 -6.12
N ARG A 800 -58.31 18.82 -5.86
CA ARG A 800 -58.51 17.78 -6.91
C ARG A 800 -59.73 16.90 -6.64
N SER A 801 -60.94 17.45 -6.74
CA SER A 801 -62.16 16.78 -7.24
C SER A 801 -63.38 17.69 -7.05
N ASP A 802 -63.75 18.42 -8.10
CA ASP A 802 -65.06 18.37 -8.78
C ASP A 802 -64.92 19.05 -10.14
#